data_AF-A0A9D2X6C7-F1
#
_entry.id   AF-A0A9D2X6C7-F1
#
_cell.length_a   1.000
_cell.length_b   1.000
_cell.length_c   1.000
_cell.angle_alpha   90.00
_cell.angle_beta   90.00
_cell.angle_gamma   90.00
#
_symmetry.space_group_name_H-M   'P 1'
#
loop_
_entity.id
_entity.type
_entity.pdbx_description
1 polymer ?
#
loop_
_entity_poly.entity_id
_entity_poly.type
_entity_poly.pdbx_seq_one_letter_code
_entity_poly.pdbx_strand_id
1 'polypeptide(L)'
;TPSDTLSTTAAASVTLDETLTPSDVITTAAAASVTLDETLTPSDAIATSQSITLTETLTPSDVITTAAAASVTLDETLTISDVIDIVNQFTTTLDETLTLSDVIDANRSITNIILTETLTPSDNFTFAGTIKIRAIDGTTLIPGASYTISPNPSTGTGSLVVTDNNSLPDANGTSGEVRILNVPSGDYEIVMTGIPTGYVVKINETTATLCCDEYNPLKIFSLRSETVDLSQDDARFGVSPPSLNQTSLNKMTGFSAIVVKGTTETSITKSNDLPPQITAGVNNSTAKTSAVSLQKNIKYVKDWPVGTKGSIVQEGLKLPKYYLPTNKSLTTVIPAVVSQESTTHQMISTPGFNKVTPGQQMILPVESKLIPSFGGVSKLDITSKDTSSTTGDYDWIVLEVDNDHISSTTLSDSSIDRDLELEIAVNYRYEEDTVGFNWGTSSNFASEPIMTVLVPKPTSDDIITLANGCRDLQVHTLVGGVWTSGIDTIISNIPSTTKTDFCEVEIESDHYSNKAISSKRSSSPGTGTGGLGSSSTGGGGGNTGVGASASGASVGFGGILSTPLAINEVSYDKCNENMARILVSSDADVPPSVKLATSKSGVVYASLAEVQPYEDLNKLTSIDRYLYEVPISSDESFLMIVVTEEKGTSKNVVQASVRLLSCEGTTVIVELPEDTVPEITGQTRIFDTKIQIANGTKYDAKSESEFLYIDNQELKISSIIESIIPLERVELRSLVMGLPDNQYIAINMNVEKLQMLNSTYLVSGTIPSFVMAKPGMTYWLHITDENDNISESAHYSIGVKPTTVGDISIEMDIPNIIPSGSLVKPELYIFNDDTPSYGIASLVVDGKVVAKKSQLFGIGQTQVIFNWKAPTSDSNSIIDLQGRVDLYDRSTITESAQVSSHPKTITISAYDTVSLDVIEKDGQVLADPALIYASNADTDLRFRVTDPLGQCIIGGTEECLINESTKGKRGGLESIPYGDQILRVRYSGADNALERFSITSIDPITGKWTVSVETEDGLLQQAHATDDTFVKIKYRYHSETITVKSE
;
A
#
# COMPACT_ATOMS: atom_id res chain seq x y z
N THR A 1 17.88 18.26 -62.54
CA THR A 1 18.72 17.58 -61.54
C THR A 1 18.00 16.28 -61.22
N PRO A 2 18.67 15.13 -61.25
CA PRO A 2 17.99 13.84 -61.15
C PRO A 2 17.34 13.73 -59.76
N SER A 3 16.16 13.12 -59.70
CA SER A 3 15.52 12.65 -58.47
C SER A 3 15.37 11.16 -58.66
N ASP A 4 15.98 10.37 -57.80
CA ASP A 4 15.95 8.92 -57.91
C ASP A 4 14.91 8.35 -56.94
N THR A 5 14.11 7.40 -57.44
CA THR A 5 13.09 6.71 -56.63
C THR A 5 13.49 5.25 -56.54
N LEU A 6 13.88 4.82 -55.34
CA LEU A 6 14.20 3.44 -55.06
C LEU A 6 13.01 2.76 -54.39
N SER A 7 12.41 1.78 -55.08
CA SER A 7 11.32 0.97 -54.55
C SER A 7 11.71 -0.50 -54.56
N THR A 8 11.81 -1.10 -53.37
CA THR A 8 12.09 -2.54 -53.22
C THR A 8 10.90 -3.24 -52.57
N THR A 9 10.48 -4.38 -53.15
CA THR A 9 9.24 -5.08 -52.77
C THR A 9 9.44 -6.29 -51.86
N ALA A 10 10.68 -6.80 -51.69
CA ALA A 10 11.06 -7.77 -50.66
C ALA A 10 12.59 -7.94 -50.59
N ALA A 11 13.22 -7.66 -49.45
CA ALA A 11 14.63 -7.90 -49.19
C ALA A 11 14.84 -8.24 -47.70
N ALA A 12 15.76 -9.15 -47.34
CA ALA A 12 16.02 -9.44 -45.93
C ALA A 12 16.78 -8.30 -45.24
N SER A 13 17.72 -7.68 -45.93
CA SER A 13 18.48 -6.50 -45.51
C SER A 13 18.78 -5.64 -46.73
N VAL A 14 18.75 -4.31 -46.58
CA VAL A 14 19.14 -3.36 -47.61
C VAL A 14 20.25 -2.45 -47.05
N THR A 15 21.38 -2.40 -47.74
CA THR A 15 22.53 -1.52 -47.45
C THR A 15 22.79 -0.68 -48.70
N LEU A 16 22.88 0.64 -48.56
CA LEU A 16 23.20 1.56 -49.65
C LEU A 16 24.49 2.32 -49.34
N ASP A 17 25.47 2.17 -50.23
CA ASP A 17 26.81 2.77 -50.15
C ASP A 17 27.04 3.81 -51.28
N GLU A 18 25.98 4.51 -51.73
CA GLU A 18 26.10 5.50 -52.83
C GLU A 18 25.47 6.84 -52.45
N THR A 19 26.10 7.91 -52.91
CA THR A 19 25.77 9.29 -52.55
C THR A 19 24.55 9.74 -53.33
N LEU A 20 23.43 9.89 -52.61
CA LEU A 20 22.15 10.30 -53.18
C LEU A 20 22.14 11.79 -53.53
N THR A 21 21.33 12.17 -54.51
CA THR A 21 21.23 13.56 -55.00
C THR A 21 20.06 14.28 -54.33
N PRO A 22 19.90 15.61 -54.45
CA PRO A 22 18.85 16.34 -53.73
C PRO A 22 17.44 15.85 -54.05
N SER A 23 16.64 15.55 -53.01
CA SER A 23 15.22 15.18 -53.06
C SER A 23 14.91 13.75 -53.50
N ASP A 24 15.58 12.78 -52.90
CA ASP A 24 15.40 11.36 -53.19
C ASP A 24 14.31 10.72 -52.31
N VAL A 25 13.64 9.70 -52.85
CA VAL A 25 12.53 8.99 -52.17
C VAL A 25 12.86 7.51 -52.06
N ILE A 26 13.00 7.03 -50.83
CA ILE A 26 13.23 5.61 -50.53
C ILE A 26 11.95 5.01 -49.95
N THR A 27 11.37 4.04 -50.65
CA THR A 27 10.16 3.33 -50.18
C THR A 27 10.42 1.83 -50.13
N THR A 28 10.45 1.25 -48.92
CA THR A 28 10.64 -0.19 -48.72
C THR A 28 9.41 -0.83 -48.07
N ALA A 29 8.73 -1.72 -48.80
CA ALA A 29 7.46 -2.31 -48.35
C ALA A 29 7.64 -3.54 -47.44
N ALA A 30 8.82 -4.18 -47.43
CA ALA A 30 9.05 -5.44 -46.73
C ALA A 30 10.55 -5.76 -46.47
N ALA A 31 11.35 -4.78 -46.02
CA ALA A 31 12.72 -5.03 -45.58
C ALA A 31 12.78 -5.26 -44.06
N ALA A 32 13.56 -6.24 -43.58
CA ALA A 32 13.68 -6.52 -42.13
C ALA A 32 14.66 -5.56 -41.43
N SER A 33 15.68 -5.09 -42.14
CA SER A 33 16.58 -4.01 -41.71
C SER A 33 17.02 -3.14 -42.90
N VAL A 34 17.13 -1.83 -42.67
CA VAL A 34 17.73 -0.86 -43.58
C VAL A 34 18.87 -0.14 -42.86
N THR A 35 20.05 -0.12 -43.47
CA THR A 35 21.24 0.60 -42.99
C THR A 35 21.70 1.56 -44.08
N LEU A 36 21.89 2.83 -43.72
CA LEU A 36 22.34 3.90 -44.61
C LEU A 36 23.64 4.48 -44.01
N ASP A 37 24.75 4.32 -44.73
CA ASP A 37 26.10 4.68 -44.29
C ASP A 37 26.66 5.93 -45.01
N GLU A 38 25.82 6.70 -45.75
CA GLU A 38 26.25 7.91 -46.49
C GLU A 38 25.30 9.12 -46.30
N THR A 39 25.80 10.29 -46.69
CA THR A 39 25.26 11.62 -46.34
C THR A 39 24.03 11.96 -47.18
N LEU A 40 22.89 12.17 -46.52
CA LEU A 40 21.66 12.63 -47.16
C LEU A 40 21.71 14.14 -47.39
N THR A 41 21.14 14.59 -48.50
CA THR A 41 21.16 16.01 -48.90
C THR A 41 19.78 16.63 -48.61
N PRO A 42 19.56 17.96 -48.71
CA PRO A 42 18.36 18.55 -48.13
C PRO A 42 17.05 18.04 -48.74
N SER A 43 16.06 17.74 -47.88
CA SER A 43 14.66 17.40 -48.22
C SER A 43 14.44 15.97 -48.74
N ASP A 44 15.03 14.99 -48.07
CA ASP A 44 14.87 13.57 -48.40
C ASP A 44 13.69 12.94 -47.64
N ALA A 45 13.05 11.92 -48.24
CA ALA A 45 11.89 11.23 -47.66
C ALA A 45 12.12 9.71 -47.56
N ILE A 46 12.10 9.19 -46.33
CA ILE A 46 12.35 7.78 -46.03
C ILE A 46 11.09 7.13 -45.47
N ALA A 47 10.61 6.07 -46.13
CA ALA A 47 9.48 5.26 -45.68
C ALA A 47 9.85 3.77 -45.54
N THR A 48 9.81 3.23 -44.32
CA THR A 48 10.14 1.82 -44.04
C THR A 48 9.19 1.12 -43.04
N SER A 49 9.30 -0.22 -42.95
CA SER A 49 8.33 -1.07 -42.25
C SER A 49 8.86 -1.93 -41.09
N GLN A 50 10.17 -2.03 -40.76
CA GLN A 50 10.65 -2.89 -39.64
C GLN A 50 11.85 -2.41 -38.81
N SER A 51 13.03 -2.06 -39.35
CA SER A 51 14.14 -1.55 -38.52
C SER A 51 14.99 -0.56 -39.31
N ILE A 52 15.35 0.57 -38.70
CA ILE A 52 16.25 1.58 -39.30
C ILE A 52 17.41 1.84 -38.34
N THR A 53 18.62 1.87 -38.90
CA THR A 53 19.81 2.42 -38.27
C THR A 53 20.38 3.47 -39.21
N LEU A 54 20.46 4.73 -38.75
CA LEU A 54 21.10 5.83 -39.46
C LEU A 54 22.32 6.25 -38.66
N THR A 55 23.50 6.24 -39.29
CA THR A 55 24.77 6.57 -38.65
C THR A 55 25.37 7.88 -39.17
N GLU A 56 24.61 8.70 -39.90
CA GLU A 56 25.09 9.98 -40.49
C GLU A 56 24.12 11.16 -40.26
N THR A 57 24.66 12.38 -40.39
CA THR A 57 24.03 13.69 -40.18
C THR A 57 22.92 13.98 -41.20
N LEU A 58 21.71 14.30 -40.71
CA LEU A 58 20.60 14.78 -41.53
C LEU A 58 20.67 16.31 -41.71
N THR A 59 20.39 16.77 -42.92
CA THR A 59 20.44 18.21 -43.27
C THR A 59 19.01 18.79 -43.25
N PRO A 60 18.79 20.11 -43.30
CA PRO A 60 17.53 20.67 -42.80
C PRO A 60 16.28 20.25 -43.63
N SER A 61 15.19 19.93 -42.92
CA SER A 61 13.85 19.64 -43.45
C SER A 61 13.63 18.22 -44.01
N ASP A 62 14.15 17.20 -43.34
CA ASP A 62 13.97 15.80 -43.71
C ASP A 62 12.70 15.19 -43.07
N VAL A 63 12.08 14.22 -43.78
CA VAL A 63 10.84 13.54 -43.33
C VAL A 63 11.07 12.04 -43.23
N ILE A 64 10.98 11.51 -42.01
CA ILE A 64 11.07 10.07 -41.75
C ILE A 64 9.69 9.56 -41.34
N THR A 65 9.14 8.62 -42.10
CA THR A 65 7.85 7.98 -41.81
C THR A 65 8.04 6.47 -41.64
N THR A 66 7.71 5.93 -40.47
CA THR A 66 7.85 4.48 -40.22
C THR A 66 6.53 3.83 -39.82
N ALA A 67 6.15 2.75 -40.51
CA ALA A 67 4.82 2.15 -40.37
C ALA A 67 4.74 1.01 -39.33
N ALA A 68 5.83 0.28 -39.06
CA ALA A 68 5.81 -0.93 -38.20
C ALA A 68 7.19 -1.36 -37.66
N ALA A 69 7.98 -0.45 -37.10
CA ALA A 69 9.36 -0.78 -36.76
C ALA A 69 9.50 -1.59 -35.42
N ALA A 70 10.65 -2.22 -35.16
CA ALA A 70 11.00 -2.95 -33.94
C ALA A 70 12.04 -2.18 -33.09
N SER A 71 13.01 -1.52 -33.73
CA SER A 71 13.91 -0.51 -33.15
C SER A 71 14.24 0.60 -34.18
N VAL A 72 14.38 1.85 -33.73
CA VAL A 72 14.98 2.98 -34.46
C VAL A 72 16.17 3.48 -33.66
N THR A 73 17.33 3.60 -34.31
CA THR A 73 18.57 4.13 -33.70
C THR A 73 19.10 5.26 -34.57
N LEU A 74 19.28 6.43 -33.97
CA LEU A 74 19.83 7.64 -34.58
C LEU A 74 21.04 8.05 -33.75
N ASP A 75 22.24 7.94 -34.33
CA ASP A 75 23.51 8.19 -33.62
C ASP A 75 24.13 9.58 -33.96
N GLU A 76 23.44 10.44 -34.76
CA GLU A 76 24.02 11.68 -35.34
C GLU A 76 23.03 12.85 -35.63
N THR A 77 23.62 14.06 -35.82
CA THR A 77 23.03 15.44 -35.74
C THR A 77 21.82 15.70 -36.59
N LEU A 78 20.66 15.84 -35.95
CA LEU A 78 19.48 16.50 -36.54
C LEU A 78 19.67 18.03 -36.56
N THR A 79 19.46 18.63 -37.73
CA THR A 79 19.56 20.09 -37.90
C THR A 79 18.17 20.71 -37.99
N ILE A 80 18.01 21.88 -38.61
CA ILE A 80 16.84 22.76 -38.41
C ILE A 80 15.53 22.16 -38.97
N SER A 81 14.54 21.94 -38.10
CA SER A 81 13.12 21.64 -38.40
C SER A 81 12.85 20.31 -39.09
N ASP A 82 13.08 19.21 -38.38
CA ASP A 82 12.80 17.85 -38.87
C ASP A 82 11.47 17.27 -38.32
N VAL A 83 10.84 16.38 -39.10
CA VAL A 83 9.58 15.70 -38.74
C VAL A 83 9.76 14.19 -38.72
N ILE A 84 9.56 13.60 -37.54
CA ILE A 84 9.62 12.15 -37.34
C ILE A 84 8.22 11.64 -36.99
N ASP A 85 7.60 10.90 -37.92
CA ASP A 85 6.29 10.27 -37.76
C ASP A 85 6.46 8.75 -37.52
N ILE A 86 6.17 8.29 -36.30
CA ILE A 86 6.33 6.89 -35.88
C ILE A 86 4.97 6.26 -35.57
N VAL A 87 4.58 5.22 -36.33
CA VAL A 87 3.23 4.66 -36.26
C VAL A 87 3.12 3.39 -35.38
N ASN A 88 4.21 2.69 -35.04
CA ASN A 88 4.20 1.53 -34.10
C ASN A 88 5.63 1.17 -33.58
N GLN A 89 5.92 1.17 -32.26
CA GLN A 89 7.16 0.55 -31.69
C GLN A 89 7.17 0.23 -30.18
N PHE A 90 8.15 -0.59 -29.75
CA PHE A 90 8.39 -1.06 -28.37
C PHE A 90 9.55 -0.34 -27.64
N THR A 91 10.53 0.27 -28.36
CA THR A 91 11.69 0.99 -27.78
C THR A 91 12.29 2.01 -28.76
N THR A 92 12.56 3.25 -28.34
CA THR A 92 13.26 4.28 -29.14
C THR A 92 14.41 4.87 -28.32
N THR A 93 15.59 4.98 -28.92
CA THR A 93 16.80 5.60 -28.33
C THR A 93 17.24 6.77 -29.21
N LEU A 94 17.25 7.98 -28.64
CA LEU A 94 17.85 9.18 -29.24
C LEU A 94 19.02 9.61 -28.35
N ASP A 95 20.25 9.52 -28.85
CA ASP A 95 21.47 9.83 -28.09
C ASP A 95 22.07 11.21 -28.44
N GLU A 96 21.23 12.23 -28.66
CA GLU A 96 21.68 13.48 -29.29
C GLU A 96 21.11 14.83 -28.79
N THR A 97 21.86 15.92 -29.05
CA THR A 97 21.53 17.36 -29.15
C THR A 97 20.60 17.74 -30.31
N LEU A 98 19.32 18.04 -30.02
CA LEU A 98 18.39 18.65 -30.96
C LEU A 98 18.65 20.17 -31.10
N THR A 99 18.44 20.76 -32.28
CA THR A 99 18.60 22.23 -32.50
C THR A 99 17.34 22.87 -33.08
N LEU A 100 16.83 23.92 -32.43
CA LEU A 100 15.77 24.84 -32.89
C LEU A 100 14.60 24.23 -33.72
N SER A 101 13.53 23.87 -33.02
CA SER A 101 12.14 23.65 -33.50
C SER A 101 11.86 22.31 -34.23
N ASP A 102 11.96 21.22 -33.48
CA ASP A 102 11.67 19.85 -33.95
C ASP A 102 10.29 19.35 -33.50
N VAL A 103 9.69 18.44 -34.28
CA VAL A 103 8.39 17.82 -34.00
C VAL A 103 8.52 16.29 -34.00
N ILE A 104 8.24 15.68 -32.84
CA ILE A 104 8.15 14.24 -32.67
C ILE A 104 6.69 13.88 -32.38
N ASP A 105 6.05 13.12 -33.28
CA ASP A 105 4.69 12.61 -33.11
C ASP A 105 4.70 11.07 -32.98
N ALA A 106 4.44 10.59 -31.76
CA ALA A 106 4.51 9.17 -31.42
C ALA A 106 3.10 8.62 -31.13
N ASN A 107 2.56 7.85 -32.07
CA ASN A 107 1.12 7.57 -32.14
C ASN A 107 0.64 6.26 -31.49
N ARG A 108 1.43 5.55 -30.64
CA ARG A 108 0.95 4.49 -29.70
C ARG A 108 2.04 3.76 -28.87
N SER A 109 1.70 3.43 -27.61
CA SER A 109 2.34 2.45 -26.69
C SER A 109 3.85 2.55 -26.48
N ILE A 110 4.32 3.68 -25.99
CA ILE A 110 5.72 3.87 -25.58
C ILE A 110 5.94 3.24 -24.20
N THR A 111 6.89 2.31 -24.08
CA THR A 111 7.27 1.73 -22.78
C THR A 111 8.48 2.47 -22.17
N ASN A 112 9.40 2.99 -22.99
CA ASN A 112 10.57 3.79 -22.57
C ASN A 112 10.96 4.79 -23.68
N ILE A 113 11.18 6.05 -23.32
CA ILE A 113 12.01 7.02 -24.08
C ILE A 113 13.20 7.34 -23.18
N ILE A 114 14.41 7.14 -23.70
CA ILE A 114 15.63 7.59 -23.02
C ILE A 114 16.07 8.87 -23.73
N LEU A 115 15.96 10.01 -23.04
CA LEU A 115 16.49 11.30 -23.49
C LEU A 115 17.71 11.61 -22.62
N THR A 116 18.86 11.81 -23.26
CA THR A 116 20.12 12.15 -22.56
C THR A 116 20.46 13.66 -22.65
N GLU A 117 19.56 14.50 -23.18
CA GLU A 117 19.84 15.90 -23.52
C GLU A 117 19.12 17.01 -22.70
N THR A 118 19.37 18.28 -23.08
CA THR A 118 18.82 19.51 -22.46
C THR A 118 17.78 20.16 -23.37
N LEU A 119 16.49 19.98 -23.06
CA LEU A 119 15.36 20.51 -23.84
C LEU A 119 15.35 22.05 -23.94
N THR A 120 15.01 22.60 -25.11
CA THR A 120 14.80 24.04 -25.32
C THR A 120 13.29 24.41 -25.29
N PRO A 121 12.92 25.68 -25.00
CA PRO A 121 11.50 26.07 -24.88
C PRO A 121 10.66 26.00 -26.17
N SER A 122 11.27 25.70 -27.32
CA SER A 122 10.60 25.62 -28.63
C SER A 122 10.25 24.20 -29.06
N ASP A 123 10.68 23.19 -28.32
CA ASP A 123 10.52 21.78 -28.70
C ASP A 123 9.11 21.29 -28.33
N ASN A 124 8.44 20.58 -29.24
CA ASN A 124 7.03 20.22 -29.09
C ASN A 124 6.86 18.70 -29.15
N PHE A 125 6.65 18.07 -27.99
CA PHE A 125 6.48 16.62 -27.85
C PHE A 125 5.01 16.28 -27.59
N THR A 126 4.40 15.43 -28.43
CA THR A 126 2.97 15.07 -28.28
C THR A 126 2.83 13.59 -27.95
N PHE A 127 2.43 13.27 -26.72
CA PHE A 127 2.13 11.89 -26.30
C PHE A 127 0.65 11.58 -26.50
N ALA A 128 0.32 10.56 -27.29
CA ALA A 128 -1.06 10.12 -27.52
C ALA A 128 -1.31 8.69 -27.01
N GLY A 129 -2.35 8.52 -26.19
CA GLY A 129 -2.80 7.25 -25.61
C GLY A 129 -4.12 6.74 -26.19
N THR A 130 -4.80 5.85 -25.47
CA THR A 130 -6.08 5.26 -25.90
C THR A 130 -7.14 5.31 -24.80
N ILE A 131 -8.40 5.58 -25.16
CA ILE A 131 -9.54 5.42 -24.25
C ILE A 131 -10.29 4.15 -24.64
N LYS A 132 -10.45 3.21 -23.69
CA LYS A 132 -11.27 2.00 -23.86
C LYS A 132 -12.52 2.12 -23.01
N ILE A 133 -13.69 1.85 -23.60
CA ILE A 133 -14.97 1.92 -22.91
C ILE A 133 -15.72 0.62 -23.13
N ARG A 134 -16.28 0.00 -22.08
CA ARG A 134 -17.10 -1.21 -22.17
C ARG A 134 -18.47 -1.00 -21.55
N ALA A 135 -19.49 -1.50 -22.23
CA ALA A 135 -20.85 -1.64 -21.72
C ALA A 135 -21.08 -3.09 -21.28
N ILE A 136 -21.39 -3.35 -20.01
CA ILE A 136 -21.56 -4.73 -19.50
C ILE A 136 -22.81 -4.94 -18.66
N ASP A 137 -23.46 -6.10 -18.75
CA ASP A 137 -24.35 -6.63 -17.69
C ASP A 137 -23.70 -7.88 -17.08
N GLY A 138 -23.25 -7.74 -15.83
CA GLY A 138 -22.45 -8.78 -15.17
C GLY A 138 -21.08 -8.88 -15.84
N THR A 139 -20.85 -9.95 -16.61
CA THR A 139 -19.62 -10.17 -17.39
C THR A 139 -19.85 -10.10 -18.90
N THR A 140 -21.09 -9.87 -19.33
CA THR A 140 -21.48 -9.92 -20.75
C THR A 140 -21.38 -8.53 -21.37
N LEU A 141 -20.65 -8.40 -22.49
CA LEU A 141 -20.59 -7.17 -23.29
C LEU A 141 -21.91 -6.91 -23.99
N ILE A 142 -22.43 -5.68 -23.88
CA ILE A 142 -23.71 -5.28 -24.45
C ILE A 142 -23.47 -4.31 -25.62
N PRO A 143 -23.87 -4.67 -26.85
CA PRO A 143 -23.62 -3.84 -28.02
C PRO A 143 -24.56 -2.64 -28.14
N GLY A 144 -24.14 -1.66 -28.95
CA GLY A 144 -24.98 -0.56 -29.42
C GLY A 144 -25.06 0.64 -28.47
N ALA A 145 -24.13 0.75 -27.52
CA ALA A 145 -24.01 1.92 -26.66
C ALA A 145 -23.39 3.12 -27.40
N SER A 146 -23.83 4.33 -27.08
CA SER A 146 -23.20 5.59 -27.54
C SER A 146 -22.68 6.41 -26.37
N TYR A 147 -21.54 7.06 -26.57
CA TYR A 147 -20.84 7.87 -25.59
C TYR A 147 -20.52 9.25 -26.14
N THR A 148 -20.62 10.26 -25.29
CA THR A 148 -20.08 11.60 -25.52
C THR A 148 -18.82 11.76 -24.67
N ILE A 149 -17.70 12.12 -25.29
CA ILE A 149 -16.40 12.34 -24.65
C ILE A 149 -16.04 13.83 -24.78
N SER A 150 -15.73 14.49 -23.67
CA SER A 150 -15.42 15.92 -23.61
C SER A 150 -14.17 16.20 -22.76
N PRO A 151 -13.18 16.97 -23.23
CA PRO A 151 -13.09 17.56 -24.57
C PRO A 151 -12.98 16.48 -25.66
N ASN A 152 -13.23 16.83 -26.91
CA ASN A 152 -13.13 15.89 -28.02
C ASN A 152 -11.71 15.29 -28.06
N PRO A 153 -11.54 13.96 -27.92
CA PRO A 153 -10.24 13.32 -27.84
C PRO A 153 -9.44 13.37 -29.14
N SER A 154 -10.03 13.75 -30.27
CA SER A 154 -9.31 13.92 -31.55
C SER A 154 -8.95 15.39 -31.85
N THR A 155 -9.64 16.36 -31.25
CA THR A 155 -9.46 17.79 -31.58
C THR A 155 -9.10 18.67 -30.38
N GLY A 156 -9.10 18.11 -29.16
CA GLY A 156 -8.86 18.83 -27.90
C GLY A 156 -9.94 19.85 -27.53
N THR A 157 -10.99 20.02 -28.34
CA THR A 157 -12.02 21.06 -28.18
C THR A 157 -13.41 20.55 -28.56
N GLY A 158 -14.44 21.00 -27.85
CA GLY A 158 -15.82 20.50 -28.05
C GLY A 158 -15.99 19.09 -27.49
N SER A 159 -16.87 18.28 -28.07
CA SER A 159 -17.10 16.89 -27.63
C SER A 159 -17.16 15.95 -28.82
N LEU A 160 -16.80 14.68 -28.62
CA LEU A 160 -16.93 13.60 -29.59
C LEU A 160 -18.09 12.70 -29.20
N VAL A 161 -18.94 12.36 -30.17
CA VAL A 161 -19.93 11.29 -30.01
C VAL A 161 -19.43 10.06 -30.73
N VAL A 162 -19.37 8.94 -30.02
CA VAL A 162 -18.97 7.63 -30.55
C VAL A 162 -20.06 6.61 -30.26
N THR A 163 -20.33 5.72 -31.20
CA THR A 163 -21.25 4.60 -31.03
C THR A 163 -20.51 3.31 -31.33
N ASP A 164 -20.71 2.32 -30.48
CA ASP A 164 -20.16 0.96 -30.61
C ASP A 164 -20.40 0.39 -32.02
N ASN A 165 -19.33 -0.11 -32.64
CA ASN A 165 -19.29 -0.67 -34.00
C ASN A 165 -19.61 0.30 -35.17
N ASN A 166 -19.63 1.61 -34.95
CA ASN A 166 -19.62 2.55 -36.07
C ASN A 166 -18.19 2.69 -36.61
N SER A 167 -17.99 2.45 -37.91
CA SER A 167 -16.69 2.62 -38.56
C SER A 167 -16.24 4.08 -38.46
N LEU A 168 -15.35 4.37 -37.49
CA LEU A 168 -14.91 5.69 -37.02
C LEU A 168 -16.01 6.50 -36.29
N PRO A 169 -15.72 7.06 -35.10
CA PRO A 169 -14.43 7.12 -34.40
C PRO A 169 -14.10 5.87 -33.56
N ASP A 170 -14.92 4.82 -33.61
CA ASP A 170 -14.62 3.55 -32.96
C ASP A 170 -13.58 2.76 -33.77
N ALA A 171 -12.44 2.46 -33.14
CA ALA A 171 -11.27 1.85 -33.77
C ALA A 171 -11.15 0.34 -33.48
N ASN A 172 -12.12 -0.26 -32.81
CA ASN A 172 -12.26 -1.71 -32.74
C ASN A 172 -13.57 -2.14 -33.43
N GLY A 173 -13.70 -3.44 -33.72
CA GLY A 173 -14.96 -4.04 -34.21
C GLY A 173 -15.58 -4.97 -33.19
N THR A 174 -15.29 -4.78 -31.90
CA THR A 174 -15.75 -5.67 -30.83
C THR A 174 -17.04 -5.12 -30.23
N SER A 175 -18.16 -5.75 -30.56
CA SER A 175 -19.46 -5.45 -29.98
C SER A 175 -19.44 -5.29 -28.46
N GLY A 176 -19.88 -4.12 -28.00
CA GLY A 176 -19.97 -3.72 -26.60
C GLY A 176 -18.69 -3.11 -26.02
N GLU A 177 -17.65 -2.91 -26.84
CA GLU A 177 -16.44 -2.20 -26.48
C GLU A 177 -16.17 -1.10 -27.51
N VAL A 178 -16.01 0.15 -27.06
CA VAL A 178 -15.53 1.25 -27.89
C VAL A 178 -14.05 1.50 -27.62
N ARG A 179 -13.26 1.73 -28.66
CA ARG A 179 -11.85 2.12 -28.54
C ARG A 179 -11.55 3.39 -29.32
N ILE A 180 -11.12 4.44 -28.63
CA ILE A 180 -10.63 5.67 -29.24
C ILE A 180 -9.10 5.65 -29.22
N LEU A 181 -8.49 5.91 -30.37
CA LEU A 181 -7.04 5.99 -30.54
C LEU A 181 -6.57 7.43 -30.63
N ASN A 182 -5.26 7.62 -30.47
CA ASN A 182 -4.55 8.89 -30.62
C ASN A 182 -5.16 10.00 -29.75
N VAL A 183 -5.46 9.63 -28.49
CA VAL A 183 -6.05 10.55 -27.52
C VAL A 183 -4.93 11.30 -26.81
N PRO A 184 -4.85 12.65 -26.90
CA PRO A 184 -3.84 13.42 -26.20
C PRO A 184 -3.88 13.20 -24.68
N SER A 185 -2.77 13.51 -24.00
CA SER A 185 -2.78 13.59 -22.54
C SER A 185 -3.79 14.65 -22.07
N GLY A 186 -4.63 14.32 -21.11
CA GLY A 186 -5.66 15.21 -20.62
C GLY A 186 -6.74 14.52 -19.80
N ASP A 187 -7.64 15.34 -19.26
CA ASP A 187 -8.81 14.90 -18.49
C ASP A 187 -10.04 14.88 -19.40
N TYR A 188 -10.73 13.75 -19.45
CA TYR A 188 -11.87 13.49 -20.31
C TYR A 188 -13.08 13.07 -19.49
N GLU A 189 -14.19 13.78 -19.63
CA GLU A 189 -15.51 13.37 -19.15
C GLU A 189 -16.18 12.46 -20.19
N ILE A 190 -16.70 11.32 -19.74
CA ILE A 190 -17.32 10.30 -20.58
C ILE A 190 -18.76 10.11 -20.10
N VAL A 191 -19.71 10.38 -20.99
CA VAL A 191 -21.15 10.27 -20.73
C VAL A 191 -21.75 9.23 -21.67
N MET A 192 -22.37 8.17 -21.15
CA MET A 192 -23.21 7.28 -21.95
C MET A 192 -24.50 8.01 -22.32
N THR A 193 -24.64 8.36 -23.60
CA THR A 193 -25.78 9.11 -24.14
C THR A 193 -26.77 8.23 -24.90
N GLY A 194 -26.29 7.13 -25.48
CA GLY A 194 -27.14 6.09 -26.09
C GLY A 194 -27.07 4.82 -25.26
N ILE A 195 -28.10 4.57 -24.44
CA ILE A 195 -28.21 3.33 -23.69
C ILE A 195 -28.70 2.22 -24.64
N PRO A 196 -28.09 1.02 -24.66
CA PRO A 196 -28.57 -0.10 -25.47
C PRO A 196 -30.05 -0.43 -25.22
N THR A 197 -30.79 -0.74 -26.28
CA THR A 197 -32.22 -1.09 -26.21
C THR A 197 -32.47 -2.28 -25.27
N GLY A 198 -33.44 -2.15 -24.35
CA GLY A 198 -33.79 -3.19 -23.39
C GLY A 198 -32.89 -3.23 -22.15
N TYR A 199 -32.04 -2.21 -21.97
CA TYR A 199 -31.17 -2.05 -20.80
C TYR A 199 -31.33 -0.66 -20.19
N VAL A 200 -31.00 -0.59 -18.90
CA VAL A 200 -30.78 0.66 -18.17
C VAL A 200 -29.33 0.72 -17.71
N VAL A 201 -28.77 1.92 -17.68
CA VAL A 201 -27.43 2.15 -17.11
C VAL A 201 -27.56 2.48 -15.62
N LYS A 202 -26.67 1.94 -14.80
CA LYS A 202 -26.67 2.22 -13.36
C LYS A 202 -26.18 3.62 -13.05
N ILE A 203 -25.01 3.98 -13.60
CA ILE A 203 -24.42 5.33 -13.57
C ILE A 203 -23.91 5.62 -14.98
N ASN A 204 -24.36 6.72 -15.58
CA ASN A 204 -24.13 7.03 -16.99
C ASN A 204 -22.89 7.91 -17.24
N GLU A 205 -22.15 8.30 -16.21
CA GLU A 205 -21.06 9.28 -16.31
C GLU A 205 -19.83 8.86 -15.49
N THR A 206 -18.63 9.11 -16.02
CA THR A 206 -17.33 8.96 -15.32
C THR A 206 -16.26 9.80 -16.00
N THR A 207 -15.07 9.91 -15.41
CA THR A 207 -13.91 10.57 -16.04
C THR A 207 -12.77 9.59 -16.30
N ALA A 208 -12.02 9.85 -17.37
CA ALA A 208 -10.76 9.21 -17.67
C ALA A 208 -9.67 10.28 -17.78
N THR A 209 -8.49 9.99 -17.24
CA THR A 209 -7.33 10.85 -17.41
C THR A 209 -6.25 10.05 -18.12
N LEU A 210 -5.63 10.68 -19.12
CA LEU A 210 -4.43 10.19 -19.78
C LEU A 210 -3.26 11.05 -19.29
N CYS A 211 -2.51 10.55 -18.33
CA CYS A 211 -1.35 11.24 -17.77
C CYS A 211 -0.48 10.26 -16.98
N CYS A 212 0.63 10.78 -16.46
CA CYS A 212 1.27 10.25 -15.27
C CYS A 212 1.82 8.82 -15.49
N ASP A 213 1.01 7.83 -15.14
CA ASP A 213 1.31 6.41 -15.09
C ASP A 213 0.29 5.54 -15.87
N GLU A 214 -0.76 6.15 -16.45
CA GLU A 214 -1.84 5.46 -17.17
C GLU A 214 -2.25 6.24 -18.42
N TYR A 215 -1.89 5.69 -19.57
CA TYR A 215 -2.22 6.27 -20.88
C TYR A 215 -3.25 5.46 -21.66
N ASN A 216 -3.74 4.34 -21.10
CA ASN A 216 -4.68 3.46 -21.77
C ASN A 216 -5.88 3.09 -20.89
N PRO A 217 -6.56 4.07 -20.24
CA PRO A 217 -7.60 3.79 -19.27
C PRO A 217 -8.76 2.98 -19.85
N LEU A 218 -9.20 1.98 -19.09
CA LEU A 218 -10.44 1.23 -19.33
C LEU A 218 -11.55 1.74 -18.41
N LYS A 219 -12.66 2.18 -19.01
CA LYS A 219 -13.88 2.57 -18.29
C LYS A 219 -15.02 1.62 -18.59
N ILE A 220 -15.66 1.11 -17.56
CA ILE A 220 -16.72 0.11 -17.61
C ILE A 220 -18.00 0.76 -17.11
N PHE A 221 -19.04 0.72 -17.94
CA PHE A 221 -20.39 1.13 -17.58
C PHE A 221 -21.23 -0.11 -17.32
N SER A 222 -21.76 -0.21 -16.09
CA SER A 222 -22.63 -1.32 -15.74
C SER A 222 -24.06 -1.02 -16.17
N LEU A 223 -24.59 -1.93 -16.96
CA LEU A 223 -25.95 -1.99 -17.45
C LEU A 223 -26.72 -3.08 -16.71
N ARG A 224 -28.04 -3.00 -16.82
CA ARG A 224 -28.95 -4.03 -16.34
C ARG A 224 -30.11 -4.17 -17.30
N SER A 225 -30.49 -5.40 -17.64
CA SER A 225 -31.67 -5.62 -18.47
C SER A 225 -32.93 -5.01 -17.84
N GLU A 226 -33.75 -4.33 -18.63
CA GLU A 226 -35.06 -3.80 -18.24
C GLU A 226 -36.05 -4.89 -17.80
N THR A 227 -35.76 -6.16 -18.10
CA THR A 227 -36.53 -7.31 -17.62
C THR A 227 -36.36 -7.56 -16.12
N VAL A 228 -35.34 -6.97 -15.49
CA VAL A 228 -35.07 -7.05 -14.05
C VAL A 228 -35.62 -5.79 -13.38
N ASP A 229 -36.37 -5.97 -12.30
CA ASP A 229 -36.78 -4.86 -11.44
C ASP A 229 -35.56 -4.26 -10.74
N LEU A 230 -35.15 -3.06 -11.17
CA LEU A 230 -34.00 -2.35 -10.60
C LEU A 230 -34.14 -2.08 -9.12
N SER A 231 -35.37 -1.93 -8.61
CA SER A 231 -35.58 -1.70 -7.19
C SER A 231 -35.19 -2.92 -6.34
N GLN A 232 -35.05 -4.10 -6.97
CA GLN A 232 -34.65 -5.35 -6.34
C GLN A 232 -33.23 -5.78 -6.73
N ASP A 233 -32.47 -4.96 -7.47
CA ASP A 233 -31.20 -5.38 -8.05
C ASP A 233 -30.11 -5.69 -7.01
N ASP A 234 -29.20 -6.59 -7.37
CA ASP A 234 -28.08 -7.01 -6.52
C ASP A 234 -26.98 -5.94 -6.43
N ALA A 235 -26.14 -6.07 -5.39
CA ALA A 235 -24.98 -5.20 -5.18
C ALA A 235 -23.95 -5.37 -6.31
N ARG A 236 -23.70 -4.31 -7.08
CA ARG A 236 -22.67 -4.30 -8.14
C ARG A 236 -22.04 -2.92 -8.31
N PHE A 237 -20.85 -2.86 -8.89
CA PHE A 237 -20.24 -1.58 -9.29
C PHE A 237 -21.16 -0.83 -10.25
N GLY A 238 -21.37 0.47 -10.02
CA GLY A 238 -22.21 1.29 -10.90
C GLY A 238 -21.50 1.66 -12.20
N VAL A 239 -20.28 2.16 -12.08
CA VAL A 239 -19.37 2.53 -13.18
C VAL A 239 -17.94 2.44 -12.68
N SER A 240 -16.97 2.33 -13.59
CA SER A 240 -15.55 2.50 -13.26
C SER A 240 -15.32 3.83 -12.51
N PRO A 241 -14.44 3.83 -11.51
CA PRO A 241 -14.13 5.03 -10.74
C PRO A 241 -13.59 6.14 -11.65
N PRO A 242 -13.85 7.42 -11.31
CA PRO A 242 -13.17 8.55 -11.94
C PRO A 242 -11.65 8.41 -11.83
N SER A 243 -10.90 8.90 -12.81
CA SER A 243 -9.43 8.92 -12.77
C SER A 243 -8.91 10.14 -12.01
N LEU A 244 -7.81 9.96 -11.25
CA LEU A 244 -7.03 11.07 -10.70
C LEU A 244 -6.20 11.69 -11.82
N ASN A 245 -6.27 13.01 -11.94
CA ASN A 245 -5.29 13.74 -12.75
C ASN A 245 -3.98 13.96 -11.98
N GLN A 246 -2.95 14.46 -12.65
CA GLN A 246 -1.63 14.64 -12.05
C GLN A 246 -1.68 15.45 -10.75
N THR A 247 -2.49 16.52 -10.71
CA THR A 247 -2.60 17.37 -9.52
C THR A 247 -3.24 16.60 -8.37
N SER A 248 -4.35 15.92 -8.62
CA SER A 248 -5.05 15.10 -7.63
C SER A 248 -4.16 13.95 -7.14
N LEU A 249 -3.47 13.26 -8.04
CA LEU A 249 -2.57 12.15 -7.71
C LEU A 249 -1.41 12.61 -6.82
N ASN A 250 -0.79 13.76 -7.14
CA ASN A 250 0.26 14.35 -6.31
C ASN A 250 -0.23 14.72 -4.90
N LYS A 251 -1.47 15.21 -4.77
CA LYS A 251 -2.07 15.47 -3.46
C LYS A 251 -2.32 14.19 -2.68
N MET A 252 -2.90 13.18 -3.31
CA MET A 252 -3.21 11.90 -2.67
C MET A 252 -1.93 11.17 -2.21
N THR A 253 -0.89 11.16 -3.05
CA THR A 253 0.42 10.61 -2.69
C THR A 253 1.09 11.45 -1.59
N GLY A 254 1.03 12.78 -1.67
CA GLY A 254 1.53 13.69 -0.63
C GLY A 254 0.82 13.52 0.72
N PHE A 255 -0.46 13.15 0.72
CA PHE A 255 -1.21 12.78 1.92
C PHE A 255 -1.06 11.29 2.29
N SER A 256 -0.14 10.54 1.67
CA SER A 256 0.04 9.10 1.92
C SER A 256 -1.29 8.32 1.89
N ALA A 257 -2.16 8.66 0.94
CA ALA A 257 -3.50 8.13 0.91
C ALA A 257 -3.54 6.64 0.52
N ILE A 258 -4.40 5.89 1.20
CA ILE A 258 -4.56 4.45 1.01
C ILE A 258 -6.04 4.10 0.87
N VAL A 259 -6.36 3.14 0.01
CA VAL A 259 -7.66 2.49 -0.07
C VAL A 259 -7.73 1.40 0.99
N VAL A 260 -8.84 1.38 1.72
CA VAL A 260 -9.02 0.59 2.93
C VAL A 260 -10.25 -0.30 2.81
N LYS A 261 -10.06 -1.60 3.12
CA LYS A 261 -11.16 -2.56 3.27
C LYS A 261 -10.80 -3.69 4.24
N GLY A 262 -11.43 -3.76 5.41
CA GLY A 262 -11.06 -4.75 6.43
C GLY A 262 -9.56 -4.69 6.74
N THR A 263 -8.85 -5.81 6.63
CA THR A 263 -7.38 -5.86 6.81
C THR A 263 -6.57 -5.47 5.56
N THR A 264 -7.24 -5.24 4.42
CA THR A 264 -6.58 -4.89 3.16
C THR A 264 -6.37 -3.38 3.08
N GLU A 265 -5.14 -2.99 2.77
CA GLU A 265 -4.73 -1.61 2.54
C GLU A 265 -3.92 -1.53 1.24
N THR A 266 -4.19 -0.52 0.41
CA THR A 266 -3.52 -0.35 -0.88
C THR A 266 -3.26 1.13 -1.11
N SER A 267 -1.99 1.52 -1.29
CA SER A 267 -1.63 2.92 -1.53
C SER A 267 -2.18 3.44 -2.85
N ILE A 268 -2.64 4.68 -2.84
CA ILE A 268 -3.03 5.41 -4.05
C ILE A 268 -1.75 6.00 -4.65
N THR A 269 -1.25 5.35 -5.69
CA THR A 269 -0.02 5.73 -6.41
C THR A 269 -0.25 5.92 -7.90
N LYS A 270 -1.43 5.51 -8.39
CA LYS A 270 -1.82 5.50 -9.80
C LYS A 270 -3.08 6.28 -10.05
N SER A 271 -3.23 6.78 -11.27
CA SER A 271 -4.43 7.52 -11.68
C SER A 271 -5.75 6.72 -11.57
N ASN A 272 -5.68 5.38 -11.56
CA ASN A 272 -6.84 4.48 -11.54
C ASN A 272 -7.04 3.73 -10.21
N ASP A 273 -6.34 4.14 -9.13
CA ASP A 273 -6.41 3.47 -7.82
C ASP A 273 -7.67 3.82 -7.00
N LEU A 274 -8.50 4.76 -7.44
CA LEU A 274 -9.70 5.15 -6.70
C LEU A 274 -10.75 4.01 -6.63
N PRO A 275 -11.46 3.84 -5.50
CA PRO A 275 -12.51 2.83 -5.39
C PRO A 275 -13.78 3.23 -6.17
N PRO A 276 -14.49 2.27 -6.80
CA PRO A 276 -15.78 2.54 -7.44
C PRO A 276 -16.90 2.79 -6.42
N GLN A 277 -18.01 3.36 -6.89
CA GLN A 277 -19.28 3.33 -6.18
C GLN A 277 -19.98 1.99 -6.41
N ILE A 278 -20.62 1.49 -5.36
CA ILE A 278 -21.45 0.29 -5.43
C ILE A 278 -22.92 0.71 -5.43
N THR A 279 -23.71 0.06 -6.28
CA THR A 279 -25.15 0.30 -6.41
C THR A 279 -25.91 -0.95 -6.01
N ALA A 280 -27.08 -0.77 -5.44
CA ALA A 280 -28.01 -1.84 -5.06
C ALA A 280 -29.45 -1.38 -5.29
N GLY A 281 -30.40 -2.30 -5.45
CA GLY A 281 -31.81 -1.94 -5.52
C GLY A 281 -32.33 -1.35 -4.21
N VAL A 282 -33.11 -0.26 -4.30
CA VAL A 282 -33.60 0.48 -3.12
C VAL A 282 -34.44 -0.37 -2.15
N ASN A 283 -35.15 -1.37 -2.68
CA ASN A 283 -36.01 -2.29 -1.93
C ASN A 283 -35.31 -3.62 -1.55
N ASN A 284 -34.05 -3.83 -1.96
CA ASN A 284 -33.30 -5.05 -1.66
C ASN A 284 -32.33 -4.83 -0.47
N SER A 285 -32.83 -5.07 0.74
CA SER A 285 -32.04 -4.87 1.97
C SER A 285 -30.75 -5.69 2.02
N THR A 286 -30.77 -6.95 1.55
CA THR A 286 -29.58 -7.82 1.51
C THR A 286 -28.52 -7.26 0.56
N ALA A 287 -28.93 -6.76 -0.60
CA ALA A 287 -28.03 -6.10 -1.55
C ALA A 287 -27.46 -4.81 -0.96
N LYS A 288 -28.24 -4.00 -0.24
CA LYS A 288 -27.72 -2.80 0.44
C LYS A 288 -26.66 -3.14 1.50
N THR A 289 -26.92 -4.15 2.34
CA THR A 289 -25.93 -4.64 3.32
C THR A 289 -24.67 -5.16 2.63
N SER A 290 -24.83 -5.91 1.53
CA SER A 290 -23.71 -6.42 0.74
C SER A 290 -22.92 -5.29 0.09
N ALA A 291 -23.59 -4.26 -0.43
CA ALA A 291 -22.96 -3.09 -1.03
C ALA A 291 -22.15 -2.29 0.00
N VAL A 292 -22.70 -2.05 1.19
CA VAL A 292 -21.97 -1.45 2.33
C VAL A 292 -20.76 -2.30 2.72
N SER A 293 -20.93 -3.62 2.80
CA SER A 293 -19.85 -4.55 3.14
C SER A 293 -18.79 -4.69 2.04
N LEU A 294 -19.09 -4.37 0.78
CA LEU A 294 -18.10 -4.38 -0.32
C LEU A 294 -17.43 -3.02 -0.52
N GLN A 295 -18.07 -1.93 -0.08
CA GLN A 295 -17.57 -0.58 -0.29
C GLN A 295 -16.23 -0.38 0.41
N LYS A 296 -15.28 0.24 -0.29
CA LYS A 296 -13.97 0.61 0.25
C LYS A 296 -13.96 2.08 0.67
N ASN A 297 -13.12 2.42 1.64
CA ASN A 297 -12.84 3.79 2.06
C ASN A 297 -11.48 4.27 1.56
N ILE A 298 -11.27 5.57 1.55
CA ILE A 298 -9.98 6.21 1.29
C ILE A 298 -9.53 6.82 2.61
N LYS A 299 -8.43 6.35 3.19
CA LYS A 299 -7.76 6.98 4.34
C LYS A 299 -6.65 7.91 3.84
N TYR A 300 -6.52 9.10 4.41
CA TYR A 300 -5.43 10.03 4.07
C TYR A 300 -4.83 10.69 5.31
N VAL A 301 -3.55 11.05 5.25
CA VAL A 301 -2.78 11.66 6.33
C VAL A 301 -2.71 13.16 6.12
N LYS A 302 -3.69 13.87 6.67
CA LYS A 302 -3.71 15.33 6.74
C LYS A 302 -4.56 15.75 7.93
N ASP A 303 -3.95 16.51 8.82
CA ASP A 303 -4.61 17.12 9.96
C ASP A 303 -5.23 18.46 9.53
N TRP A 304 -6.54 18.58 9.70
CA TRP A 304 -7.31 19.79 9.35
C TRP A 304 -7.57 20.56 10.64
N PRO A 305 -7.41 21.89 10.68
CA PRO A 305 -7.80 22.64 11.88
C PRO A 305 -9.28 22.40 12.23
N VAL A 306 -9.59 22.31 13.52
CA VAL A 306 -10.96 22.13 13.97
C VAL A 306 -11.85 23.27 13.45
N GLY A 307 -13.05 22.95 12.95
CA GLY A 307 -13.98 23.88 12.35
C GLY A 307 -13.62 24.30 10.92
N THR A 308 -12.76 23.55 10.23
CA THR A 308 -12.45 23.80 8.82
C THR A 308 -13.70 23.61 7.97
N LYS A 309 -13.99 24.60 7.12
CA LYS A 309 -15.11 24.54 6.15
C LYS A 309 -14.97 23.36 5.19
N GLY A 310 -16.09 22.71 4.88
CA GLY A 310 -16.09 21.56 3.98
C GLY A 310 -15.63 21.91 2.57
N SER A 311 -15.87 23.12 2.08
CA SER A 311 -15.32 23.58 0.78
C SER A 311 -13.79 23.59 0.75
N ILE A 312 -13.14 23.94 1.87
CA ILE A 312 -11.67 23.95 2.00
C ILE A 312 -11.15 22.51 2.02
N VAL A 313 -11.85 21.59 2.69
CA VAL A 313 -11.49 20.16 2.69
C VAL A 313 -11.59 19.59 1.27
N GLN A 314 -12.68 19.87 0.55
CA GLN A 314 -12.89 19.40 -0.83
C GLN A 314 -11.84 19.96 -1.80
N GLU A 315 -11.59 21.27 -1.75
CA GLU A 315 -10.55 21.94 -2.54
C GLU A 315 -9.14 21.48 -2.15
N GLY A 316 -8.99 21.10 -0.88
CA GLY A 316 -7.81 20.49 -0.29
C GLY A 316 -7.50 19.13 -0.87
N LEU A 317 -8.48 18.23 -0.90
CA LEU A 317 -8.38 16.86 -1.40
C LEU A 317 -8.23 16.82 -2.94
N LYS A 318 -8.89 17.73 -3.67
CA LYS A 318 -8.94 17.73 -5.15
C LYS A 318 -9.31 16.38 -5.75
N LEU A 319 -10.20 15.62 -5.12
CA LEU A 319 -10.67 14.38 -5.72
C LEU A 319 -11.54 14.67 -6.95
N PRO A 320 -11.46 13.84 -8.01
CA PRO A 320 -12.35 13.94 -9.16
C PRO A 320 -13.81 13.72 -8.72
N LYS A 321 -14.71 14.35 -9.47
CA LYS A 321 -16.15 14.25 -9.24
C LYS A 321 -16.65 12.84 -9.54
N TYR A 322 -17.41 12.26 -8.62
CA TYR A 322 -18.19 11.06 -8.85
C TYR A 322 -19.60 11.38 -9.34
N TYR A 323 -20.28 10.41 -9.94
CA TYR A 323 -21.60 10.62 -10.52
C TYR A 323 -22.62 9.71 -9.87
N LEU A 324 -23.75 10.28 -9.44
CA LEU A 324 -24.84 9.55 -8.83
C LEU A 324 -25.74 8.89 -9.89
N PRO A 325 -26.46 7.81 -9.55
CA PRO A 325 -27.43 7.20 -10.45
C PRO A 325 -28.49 8.21 -10.92
N THR A 326 -28.87 8.11 -12.19
CA THR A 326 -30.00 8.87 -12.75
C THR A 326 -31.35 8.22 -12.43
N ASN A 327 -31.36 6.96 -12.00
CA ASN A 327 -32.55 6.20 -11.63
C ASN A 327 -32.65 6.02 -10.12
N LYS A 328 -33.68 6.64 -9.52
CA LYS A 328 -33.97 6.58 -8.08
C LYS A 328 -34.28 5.18 -7.52
N SER A 329 -34.50 4.19 -8.38
CA SER A 329 -34.71 2.79 -7.95
C SER A 329 -33.43 2.13 -7.44
N LEU A 330 -32.28 2.77 -7.64
CA LEU A 330 -30.99 2.31 -7.12
C LEU A 330 -30.59 3.15 -5.90
N THR A 331 -30.09 2.49 -4.87
CA THR A 331 -29.30 3.09 -3.80
C THR A 331 -27.84 3.14 -4.24
N THR A 332 -27.15 4.25 -3.99
CA THR A 332 -25.69 4.37 -4.22
C THR A 332 -24.94 4.36 -2.90
N VAL A 333 -23.88 3.55 -2.83
CA VAL A 333 -22.95 3.48 -1.70
C VAL A 333 -21.66 4.15 -2.13
N ILE A 334 -21.34 5.26 -1.47
CA ILE A 334 -20.26 6.17 -1.84
C ILE A 334 -19.01 5.83 -1.01
N PRO A 335 -17.80 5.77 -1.59
CA PRO A 335 -16.57 5.60 -0.82
C PRO A 335 -16.37 6.78 0.13
N ALA A 336 -16.31 6.56 1.44
CA ALA A 336 -15.94 7.64 2.37
C ALA A 336 -14.43 7.94 2.31
N VAL A 337 -14.09 9.21 2.39
CA VAL A 337 -12.74 9.77 2.43
C VAL A 337 -12.49 10.26 3.85
N VAL A 338 -11.59 9.60 4.57
CA VAL A 338 -11.46 9.70 6.02
C VAL A 338 -10.04 10.14 6.36
N SER A 339 -9.91 11.21 7.14
CA SER A 339 -8.60 11.61 7.65
C SER A 339 -8.08 10.55 8.63
N GLN A 340 -6.77 10.41 8.71
CA GLN A 340 -6.15 9.69 9.80
C GLN A 340 -6.66 10.24 11.14
N GLU A 341 -6.86 9.33 12.10
CA GLU A 341 -7.20 9.66 13.47
C GLU A 341 -6.19 10.69 14.04
N SER A 342 -6.72 11.81 14.54
CA SER A 342 -6.01 12.67 15.48
C SER A 342 -6.47 12.35 16.91
N THR A 343 -5.81 12.92 17.92
CA THR A 343 -6.20 12.71 19.32
C THR A 343 -7.52 13.36 19.71
N THR A 344 -8.02 14.33 18.93
CA THR A 344 -9.20 15.13 19.30
C THR A 344 -10.30 15.13 18.25
N HIS A 345 -9.97 14.98 16.97
CA HIS A 345 -10.97 15.08 15.89
C HIS A 345 -10.66 14.24 14.65
N GLN A 346 -11.65 14.06 13.77
CA GLN A 346 -11.54 13.35 12.49
C GLN A 346 -12.46 13.96 11.43
N MET A 347 -11.95 14.08 10.21
CA MET A 347 -12.71 14.49 9.03
C MET A 347 -13.18 13.28 8.22
N ILE A 348 -14.47 13.22 7.91
CA ILE A 348 -15.10 12.20 7.07
C ILE A 348 -15.80 12.92 5.93
N SER A 349 -15.56 12.54 4.69
CA SER A 349 -16.06 13.25 3.53
C SER A 349 -16.55 12.30 2.45
N THR A 350 -17.55 12.70 1.69
CA THR A 350 -17.73 12.14 0.34
C THR A 350 -16.65 12.71 -0.58
N PRO A 351 -16.26 12.03 -1.67
CA PRO A 351 -15.75 12.73 -2.84
C PRO A 351 -16.80 13.74 -3.32
N GLY A 352 -16.38 14.76 -4.06
CA GLY A 352 -17.35 15.61 -4.77
C GLY A 352 -18.22 14.75 -5.69
N PHE A 353 -19.50 15.04 -5.78
CA PHE A 353 -20.43 14.35 -6.67
C PHE A 353 -21.26 15.32 -7.50
N ASN A 354 -21.91 14.84 -8.56
CA ASN A 354 -22.81 15.65 -9.37
C ASN A 354 -24.13 15.95 -8.62
N LYS A 355 -25.12 16.53 -9.28
CA LYS A 355 -26.40 16.85 -8.61
C LYS A 355 -27.09 15.60 -8.04
N VAL A 356 -27.72 15.75 -6.88
CA VAL A 356 -28.56 14.70 -6.27
C VAL A 356 -29.80 14.48 -7.13
N THR A 357 -30.02 13.23 -7.55
CA THR A 357 -31.26 12.79 -8.23
C THR A 357 -32.43 12.82 -7.23
N PRO A 358 -33.59 13.42 -7.54
CA PRO A 358 -34.74 13.40 -6.64
C PRO A 358 -35.22 11.96 -6.37
N GLY A 359 -35.39 11.61 -5.10
CA GLY A 359 -35.76 10.25 -4.68
C GLY A 359 -34.56 9.32 -4.40
N GLN A 360 -33.33 9.81 -4.57
CA GLN A 360 -32.11 9.00 -4.47
C GLN A 360 -31.75 8.69 -3.01
N GLN A 361 -31.56 7.41 -2.70
CA GLN A 361 -30.92 6.97 -1.47
C GLN A 361 -29.39 6.94 -1.65
N MET A 362 -28.67 7.52 -0.70
CA MET A 362 -27.21 7.50 -0.63
C MET A 362 -26.76 6.96 0.72
N ILE A 363 -25.75 6.08 0.70
CA ILE A 363 -25.15 5.52 1.90
C ILE A 363 -23.65 5.81 1.88
N LEU A 364 -23.15 6.38 2.97
CA LEU A 364 -21.73 6.63 3.20
C LEU A 364 -21.25 5.79 4.39
N PRO A 365 -20.69 4.60 4.15
CA PRO A 365 -20.15 3.76 5.21
C PRO A 365 -18.70 4.14 5.53
N VAL A 366 -18.32 4.03 6.80
CA VAL A 366 -16.96 4.19 7.31
C VAL A 366 -16.55 2.89 7.99
N GLU A 367 -15.46 2.31 7.52
CA GLU A 367 -14.86 1.11 8.10
C GLU A 367 -14.57 1.31 9.59
N SER A 368 -14.97 0.33 10.43
CA SER A 368 -14.87 0.44 11.88
C SER A 368 -13.43 0.70 12.36
N LYS A 369 -12.42 0.16 11.64
CA LYS A 369 -11.00 0.38 11.95
C LYS A 369 -10.52 1.82 11.72
N LEU A 370 -11.24 2.60 10.93
CA LEU A 370 -10.95 4.02 10.70
C LEU A 370 -11.59 4.91 11.77
N ILE A 371 -12.50 4.39 12.58
CA ILE A 371 -13.14 5.15 13.66
C ILE A 371 -12.15 5.37 14.80
N PRO A 372 -12.00 6.59 15.34
CA PRO A 372 -11.11 6.89 16.45
C PRO A 372 -11.43 6.13 17.74
N SER A 373 -10.49 6.14 18.68
CA SER A 373 -10.68 5.55 20.01
C SER A 373 -11.74 6.27 20.84
N PHE A 374 -11.98 7.56 20.59
CA PHE A 374 -13.00 8.36 21.28
C PHE A 374 -14.41 8.19 20.71
N GLY A 375 -14.55 7.57 19.53
CA GLY A 375 -15.82 7.39 18.84
C GLY A 375 -15.89 8.11 17.49
N GLY A 376 -16.95 7.86 16.74
CA GLY A 376 -17.15 8.51 15.44
C GLY A 376 -18.30 7.96 14.61
N VAL A 377 -18.45 8.50 13.40
CA VAL A 377 -19.54 8.15 12.48
C VAL A 377 -19.16 6.92 11.65
N SER A 378 -19.94 5.86 11.74
CA SER A 378 -19.74 4.60 11.02
C SER A 378 -20.58 4.46 9.75
N LYS A 379 -21.71 5.17 9.67
CA LYS A 379 -22.60 5.13 8.50
C LYS A 379 -23.48 6.37 8.49
N LEU A 380 -23.66 6.96 7.32
CA LEU A 380 -24.73 7.91 7.03
C LEU A 380 -25.64 7.30 5.96
N ASP A 381 -26.94 7.24 6.22
CA ASP A 381 -27.98 6.79 5.29
C ASP A 381 -29.01 7.91 5.10
N ILE A 382 -29.13 8.41 3.87
CA ILE A 382 -29.93 9.59 3.55
C ILE A 382 -30.69 9.39 2.25
N THR A 383 -31.96 9.79 2.23
CA THR A 383 -32.81 9.66 1.03
C THR A 383 -33.47 10.99 0.69
N SER A 384 -33.16 11.51 -0.51
CA SER A 384 -33.79 12.72 -1.01
C SER A 384 -35.25 12.46 -1.40
N LYS A 385 -36.10 13.48 -1.29
CA LYS A 385 -37.52 13.39 -1.67
C LYS A 385 -37.68 13.50 -3.19
N ASP A 386 -38.68 12.83 -3.74
CA ASP A 386 -39.01 12.93 -5.17
C ASP A 386 -39.31 14.35 -5.67
N THR A 387 -39.77 15.24 -4.77
CA THR A 387 -40.09 16.65 -5.10
C THR A 387 -38.95 17.61 -4.78
N SER A 388 -37.80 17.11 -4.34
CA SER A 388 -36.65 17.93 -4.00
C SER A 388 -35.93 18.43 -5.25
N SER A 389 -35.06 19.42 -5.08
CA SER A 389 -34.27 19.99 -6.17
C SER A 389 -32.86 20.30 -5.69
N THR A 390 -31.91 20.13 -6.59
CA THR A 390 -30.50 20.48 -6.39
C THR A 390 -30.17 21.70 -7.24
N THR A 391 -29.47 22.69 -6.68
CA THR A 391 -28.93 23.82 -7.44
C THR A 391 -27.50 23.52 -7.90
N GLY A 392 -27.17 23.78 -9.16
CA GLY A 392 -25.84 23.44 -9.71
C GLY A 392 -25.60 21.94 -9.93
N ASP A 393 -24.41 21.61 -10.45
CA ASP A 393 -24.04 20.26 -10.90
C ASP A 393 -22.85 19.66 -10.13
N TYR A 394 -22.54 20.21 -8.94
CA TYR A 394 -21.47 19.72 -8.05
C TYR A 394 -21.89 19.89 -6.59
N ASP A 395 -21.68 18.87 -5.77
CA ASP A 395 -22.11 18.82 -4.37
C ASP A 395 -21.17 17.92 -3.54
N TRP A 396 -21.27 18.00 -2.21
CA TRP A 396 -20.44 17.23 -1.28
C TRP A 396 -21.02 17.26 0.14
N ILE A 397 -20.62 16.28 0.96
CA ILE A 397 -20.89 16.22 2.40
C ILE A 397 -19.56 16.00 3.13
N VAL A 398 -19.31 16.80 4.16
CA VAL A 398 -18.16 16.71 5.06
C VAL A 398 -18.67 16.68 6.50
N LEU A 399 -18.26 15.68 7.26
CA LEU A 399 -18.51 15.53 8.68
C LEU A 399 -17.19 15.73 9.41
N GLU A 400 -17.23 16.52 10.47
CA GLU A 400 -16.13 16.65 11.42
C GLU A 400 -16.60 16.07 12.75
N VAL A 401 -15.86 15.09 13.24
CA VAL A 401 -16.14 14.41 14.51
C VAL A 401 -15.10 14.86 15.52
N ASP A 402 -15.53 15.32 16.69
CA ASP A 402 -14.66 15.84 17.75
C ASP A 402 -15.03 15.25 19.12
N ASN A 403 -14.08 15.20 20.04
CA ASN A 403 -14.26 14.75 21.42
C ASN A 403 -14.46 15.87 22.48
N ASP A 404 -14.37 17.18 22.14
CA ASP A 404 -14.44 18.25 23.16
C ASP A 404 -14.95 19.66 22.72
N HIS A 405 -15.67 19.81 21.61
CA HIS A 405 -15.79 21.14 20.97
C HIS A 405 -17.08 21.97 21.08
N ILE A 406 -18.02 21.68 22.00
CA ILE A 406 -19.12 22.64 22.20
C ILE A 406 -18.69 23.77 23.13
N SER A 407 -18.62 25.00 22.59
CA SER A 407 -18.29 26.18 23.38
C SER A 407 -19.20 26.33 24.61
N SER A 408 -18.58 26.57 25.75
CA SER A 408 -19.19 26.83 27.05
C SER A 408 -20.39 27.81 27.02
N THR A 409 -20.37 28.77 26.10
CA THR A 409 -21.39 29.83 25.89
C THR A 409 -22.63 29.39 25.13
N THR A 410 -22.54 28.36 24.27
CA THR A 410 -23.71 27.84 23.53
C THR A 410 -24.46 26.77 24.33
N LEU A 411 -23.80 26.14 25.32
CA LEU A 411 -24.41 25.20 26.26
C LEU A 411 -25.08 25.88 27.45
N SER A 412 -24.61 27.06 27.89
CA SER A 412 -25.08 27.71 29.13
C SER A 412 -26.57 28.05 29.15
N ASP A 413 -27.18 28.20 27.97
CA ASP A 413 -28.61 28.50 27.80
C ASP A 413 -29.46 27.25 27.45
N SER A 414 -28.84 26.08 27.27
CA SER A 414 -29.47 24.87 26.71
C SER A 414 -29.89 23.81 27.73
N SER A 415 -29.53 23.96 29.02
CA SER A 415 -29.74 22.95 30.09
C SER A 415 -29.07 21.58 29.87
N ILE A 416 -28.16 21.48 28.90
CA ILE A 416 -27.40 20.27 28.57
C ILE A 416 -26.17 20.15 29.50
N ASP A 417 -25.85 18.93 29.93
CA ASP A 417 -24.66 18.61 30.73
C ASP A 417 -23.37 18.85 29.93
N ARG A 418 -22.29 19.27 30.59
CA ARG A 418 -21.04 19.68 29.91
C ARG A 418 -20.14 18.53 29.48
N ASP A 419 -20.39 17.32 29.97
CA ASP A 419 -19.56 16.16 29.67
C ASP A 419 -20.04 15.47 28.39
N LEU A 420 -19.71 16.07 27.25
CA LEU A 420 -20.00 15.56 25.92
C LEU A 420 -19.03 14.43 25.55
N GLU A 421 -19.52 13.37 24.92
CA GLU A 421 -18.65 12.30 24.41
C GLU A 421 -18.31 12.45 22.92
N LEU A 422 -19.17 13.11 22.14
CA LEU A 422 -18.93 13.32 20.71
C LEU A 422 -19.67 14.55 20.20
N GLU A 423 -18.97 15.39 19.44
CA GLU A 423 -19.59 16.38 18.56
C GLU A 423 -19.41 15.94 17.11
N ILE A 424 -20.45 16.13 16.31
CA ILE A 424 -20.46 15.84 14.88
C ILE A 424 -20.93 17.10 14.18
N ALA A 425 -20.01 17.89 13.65
CA ALA A 425 -20.34 19.00 12.78
C ALA A 425 -20.64 18.47 11.38
N VAL A 426 -21.79 18.86 10.86
CA VAL A 426 -22.32 18.38 9.59
C VAL A 426 -22.27 19.54 8.62
N ASN A 427 -21.37 19.47 7.63
CA ASN A 427 -21.25 20.47 6.58
C ASN A 427 -21.65 19.86 5.24
N TYR A 428 -22.49 20.56 4.49
CA TYR A 428 -22.77 20.23 3.10
C TYR A 428 -22.84 21.51 2.29
N ARG A 429 -22.60 21.41 0.98
CA ARG A 429 -22.32 22.57 0.14
C ARG A 429 -23.34 23.70 0.26
N TYR A 430 -24.63 23.35 0.26
CA TYR A 430 -25.72 24.33 0.28
C TYR A 430 -25.68 25.27 1.50
N GLU A 431 -25.18 24.81 2.65
CA GLU A 431 -25.01 25.66 3.84
C GLU A 431 -23.94 26.74 3.66
N GLU A 432 -22.92 26.48 2.84
CA GLU A 432 -21.79 27.39 2.67
C GLU A 432 -22.00 28.43 1.57
N ASP A 433 -22.58 28.03 0.44
CA ASP A 433 -22.69 28.90 -0.76
C ASP A 433 -24.10 28.92 -1.41
N THR A 434 -25.10 28.25 -0.81
CA THR A 434 -26.47 28.09 -1.37
C THR A 434 -26.55 27.33 -2.70
N VAL A 435 -25.48 26.63 -3.07
CA VAL A 435 -25.40 25.74 -4.23
C VAL A 435 -25.35 24.29 -3.74
N GLY A 436 -25.98 23.37 -4.46
CA GLY A 436 -26.09 21.96 -4.11
C GLY A 436 -27.47 21.61 -3.56
N PHE A 437 -27.54 20.48 -2.87
CA PHE A 437 -28.76 19.99 -2.26
C PHE A 437 -28.90 20.53 -0.83
N ASN A 438 -30.09 21.06 -0.52
CA ASN A 438 -30.38 21.56 0.82
C ASN A 438 -30.80 20.41 1.74
N TRP A 439 -29.83 19.85 2.48
CA TRP A 439 -30.07 18.80 3.47
C TRP A 439 -30.67 19.33 4.79
N GLY A 440 -30.65 20.64 5.04
CA GLY A 440 -31.14 21.21 6.30
C GLY A 440 -32.65 21.36 6.39
N THR A 441 -33.42 20.90 5.40
CA THR A 441 -34.88 21.04 5.40
C THR A 441 -35.55 19.68 5.41
N SER A 442 -36.34 19.40 6.45
CA SER A 442 -37.03 18.12 6.60
C SER A 442 -37.95 17.77 5.41
N SER A 443 -38.50 18.78 4.73
CA SER A 443 -39.32 18.58 3.53
C SER A 443 -38.57 18.00 2.34
N ASN A 444 -37.24 18.01 2.36
CA ASN A 444 -36.40 17.48 1.29
C ASN A 444 -36.05 16.00 1.47
N PHE A 445 -36.48 15.37 2.56
CA PHE A 445 -36.28 13.96 2.82
C PHE A 445 -37.48 13.11 2.40
N ALA A 446 -37.20 11.94 1.82
CA ALA A 446 -38.23 10.90 1.62
C ALA A 446 -38.51 10.14 2.91
N SER A 447 -37.47 9.94 3.73
CA SER A 447 -37.47 9.36 5.07
C SER A 447 -36.45 10.10 5.93
N GLU A 448 -36.66 10.15 7.24
CA GLU A 448 -35.71 10.76 8.17
C GLU A 448 -34.31 10.13 8.00
N PRO A 449 -33.25 10.94 7.85
CA PRO A 449 -31.88 10.45 7.76
C PRO A 449 -31.45 9.67 8.99
N ILE A 450 -30.69 8.59 8.77
CA ILE A 450 -30.13 7.78 9.85
C ILE A 450 -28.62 7.93 9.87
N MET A 451 -28.09 8.40 10.99
CA MET A 451 -26.65 8.43 11.27
C MET A 451 -26.32 7.35 12.29
N THR A 452 -25.43 6.43 11.93
CA THR A 452 -24.93 5.40 12.84
C THR A 452 -23.56 5.80 13.37
N VAL A 453 -23.43 5.84 14.69
CA VAL A 453 -22.21 6.25 15.39
C VAL A 453 -21.72 5.12 16.28
N LEU A 454 -20.39 5.03 16.42
CA LEU A 454 -19.76 4.17 17.42
C LEU A 454 -19.30 5.03 18.59
N VAL A 455 -19.79 4.71 19.78
CA VAL A 455 -19.45 5.39 21.04
C VAL A 455 -18.75 4.39 21.97
N PRO A 456 -17.62 4.73 22.61
CA PRO A 456 -16.95 3.82 23.55
C PRO A 456 -17.87 3.38 24.69
N LYS A 457 -17.70 2.16 25.20
CA LYS A 457 -18.40 1.68 26.41
C LYS A 457 -18.05 2.52 27.65
N PRO A 458 -18.93 2.58 28.67
CA PRO A 458 -18.69 3.39 29.87
C PRO A 458 -17.43 2.92 30.61
N THR A 459 -16.55 3.87 30.92
CA THR A 459 -15.36 3.65 31.77
C THR A 459 -15.53 4.26 33.17
N SER A 460 -16.52 5.13 33.35
CA SER A 460 -16.78 5.85 34.60
C SER A 460 -18.06 5.35 35.26
N ASP A 461 -18.02 5.21 36.60
CA ASP A 461 -19.11 4.66 37.42
C ASP A 461 -20.31 5.61 37.55
N ASP A 462 -20.13 6.89 37.24
CA ASP A 462 -21.20 7.88 37.29
C ASP A 462 -22.13 7.80 36.07
N ILE A 463 -21.70 7.16 34.98
CA ILE A 463 -22.48 6.97 33.75
C ILE A 463 -23.47 5.81 33.91
N ILE A 464 -24.73 6.06 33.55
CA ILE A 464 -25.75 5.01 33.56
C ILE A 464 -25.41 3.98 32.48
N THR A 465 -25.11 2.77 32.92
CA THR A 465 -24.81 1.62 32.05
C THR A 465 -26.07 0.78 31.87
N LEU A 466 -26.48 0.58 30.62
CA LEU A 466 -27.58 -0.29 30.23
C LEU A 466 -27.23 -1.77 30.45
N ALA A 467 -28.25 -2.63 30.53
CA ALA A 467 -28.07 -4.06 30.76
C ALA A 467 -27.23 -4.79 29.71
N ASN A 468 -27.09 -4.22 28.51
CA ASN A 468 -26.26 -4.72 27.42
C ASN A 468 -24.78 -4.25 27.52
N GLY A 469 -24.42 -3.47 28.54
CA GLY A 469 -23.08 -2.92 28.75
C GLY A 469 -22.80 -1.61 28.01
N CYS A 470 -23.82 -0.99 27.39
CA CYS A 470 -23.70 0.30 26.71
C CYS A 470 -24.08 1.48 27.59
N ARG A 471 -23.64 2.69 27.21
CA ARG A 471 -24.03 3.94 27.87
C ARG A 471 -25.50 4.23 27.59
N ASP A 472 -26.24 4.75 28.56
CA ASP A 472 -27.52 5.40 28.30
C ASP A 472 -27.24 6.79 27.72
N LEU A 473 -27.57 7.02 26.45
CA LEU A 473 -27.17 8.21 25.71
C LEU A 473 -28.34 9.19 25.52
N GLN A 474 -27.98 10.44 25.25
CA GLN A 474 -28.84 11.51 24.77
C GLN A 474 -28.18 12.16 23.55
N VAL A 475 -29.01 12.58 22.59
CA VAL A 475 -28.57 13.31 21.39
C VAL A 475 -29.15 14.72 21.43
N HIS A 476 -28.32 15.67 21.07
CA HIS A 476 -28.65 17.09 20.97
C HIS A 476 -28.38 17.56 19.55
N THR A 477 -29.27 18.38 19.01
CA THR A 477 -29.21 18.88 17.64
C THR A 477 -29.09 20.40 17.67
N LEU A 478 -28.20 20.97 16.86
CA LEU A 478 -28.05 22.42 16.76
C LEU A 478 -29.14 22.98 15.82
N VAL A 479 -30.07 23.77 16.37
CA VAL A 479 -31.16 24.39 15.61
C VAL A 479 -31.17 25.89 15.89
N GLY A 480 -31.05 26.71 14.83
CA GLY A 480 -31.04 28.16 14.96
C GLY A 480 -29.91 28.71 15.85
N GLY A 481 -28.79 27.98 15.96
CA GLY A 481 -27.65 28.32 16.81
C GLY A 481 -27.79 27.91 18.29
N VAL A 482 -28.85 27.18 18.65
CA VAL A 482 -29.08 26.67 20.02
C VAL A 482 -29.15 25.15 20.01
N TRP A 483 -28.41 24.51 20.91
CA TRP A 483 -28.46 23.06 21.10
C TRP A 483 -29.77 22.66 21.77
N THR A 484 -30.50 21.73 21.14
CA THR A 484 -31.82 21.27 21.59
C THR A 484 -31.87 19.76 21.66
N SER A 485 -32.30 19.21 22.80
CA SER A 485 -32.51 17.76 22.98
C SER A 485 -33.88 17.31 22.50
N GLY A 486 -34.00 16.06 22.06
CA GLY A 486 -35.29 15.44 21.71
C GLY A 486 -35.82 15.79 20.31
N ILE A 487 -34.97 16.37 19.45
CA ILE A 487 -35.23 16.51 18.02
C ILE A 487 -34.85 15.22 17.29
N ASP A 488 -33.70 14.64 17.63
CA ASP A 488 -33.25 13.36 17.11
C ASP A 488 -33.74 12.19 18.00
N THR A 489 -34.00 11.04 17.38
CA THR A 489 -34.43 9.81 18.05
C THR A 489 -33.35 8.75 17.98
N ILE A 490 -32.95 8.19 19.13
CA ILE A 490 -32.09 7.00 19.18
C ILE A 490 -32.97 5.76 18.90
N ILE A 491 -32.82 5.15 17.73
CA ILE A 491 -33.62 3.98 17.32
C ILE A 491 -32.97 2.66 17.77
N SER A 492 -31.66 2.65 17.97
CA SER A 492 -30.90 1.49 18.45
C SER A 492 -29.67 1.94 19.25
N ASN A 493 -29.32 1.18 20.29
CA ASN A 493 -28.10 1.34 21.09
C ASN A 493 -27.67 -0.03 21.62
N ILE A 494 -26.78 -0.68 20.87
CA ILE A 494 -26.36 -2.07 21.10
C ILE A 494 -24.83 -2.20 21.10
N PRO A 495 -24.26 -3.24 21.73
CA PRO A 495 -22.83 -3.50 21.62
C PRO A 495 -22.42 -3.72 20.17
N SER A 496 -21.36 -3.04 19.73
CA SER A 496 -20.86 -3.18 18.37
C SER A 496 -20.27 -4.58 18.16
N THR A 497 -20.61 -5.18 17.01
CA THR A 497 -20.08 -6.49 16.58
C THR A 497 -18.71 -6.37 15.90
N THR A 498 -18.36 -5.17 15.44
CA THR A 498 -17.11 -4.88 14.73
C THR A 498 -16.05 -4.25 15.63
N LYS A 499 -16.46 -3.59 16.72
CA LYS A 499 -15.58 -3.04 17.77
C LYS A 499 -16.14 -3.36 19.16
N THR A 500 -15.62 -4.39 19.82
CA THR A 500 -16.19 -4.95 21.05
C THR A 500 -16.25 -3.98 22.23
N ASP A 501 -15.39 -2.96 22.26
CA ASP A 501 -15.35 -1.94 23.31
C ASP A 501 -16.25 -0.74 23.02
N PHE A 502 -17.06 -0.81 21.96
CA PHE A 502 -17.95 0.25 21.52
C PHE A 502 -19.41 -0.19 21.52
N CYS A 503 -20.28 0.80 21.48
CA CYS A 503 -21.71 0.71 21.28
C CYS A 503 -22.05 1.34 19.94
N GLU A 504 -22.80 0.60 19.13
CA GLU A 504 -23.36 1.07 17.88
C GLU A 504 -24.72 1.69 18.15
N VAL A 505 -24.85 2.96 17.77
CA VAL A 505 -26.01 3.79 18.05
C VAL A 505 -26.54 4.30 16.73
N GLU A 506 -27.81 4.02 16.44
CA GLU A 506 -28.49 4.57 15.26
C GLU A 506 -29.35 5.76 15.69
N ILE A 507 -29.11 6.90 15.05
CA ILE A 507 -29.75 8.18 15.34
C ILE A 507 -30.57 8.59 14.12
N GLU A 508 -31.88 8.54 14.24
CA GLU A 508 -32.83 9.07 13.26
C GLU A 508 -33.00 10.57 13.49
N SER A 509 -32.94 11.35 12.41
CA SER A 509 -32.83 12.82 12.49
C SER A 509 -33.96 13.53 11.76
N ASP A 510 -34.74 14.35 12.46
CA ASP A 510 -35.74 15.23 11.83
C ASP A 510 -35.09 16.39 11.07
N HIS A 511 -33.90 16.80 11.52
CA HIS A 511 -33.13 17.92 10.97
C HIS A 511 -31.65 17.52 10.83
N TYR A 512 -31.12 17.64 9.62
CA TYR A 512 -29.73 17.29 9.32
C TYR A 512 -28.83 18.50 9.53
N SER A 513 -28.37 18.67 10.77
CA SER A 513 -27.42 19.70 11.23
C SER A 513 -26.46 19.13 12.27
N ASN A 514 -25.57 19.96 12.83
CA ASN A 514 -24.61 19.55 13.86
C ASN A 514 -25.29 18.80 15.01
N LYS A 515 -24.66 17.71 15.42
CA LYS A 515 -25.14 16.82 16.48
C LYS A 515 -24.12 16.73 17.59
N ALA A 516 -24.61 16.50 18.80
CA ALA A 516 -23.79 16.23 19.95
C ALA A 516 -24.38 15.07 20.76
N ILE A 517 -23.51 14.25 21.31
CA ILE A 517 -23.87 13.05 22.05
C ILE A 517 -23.35 13.18 23.47
N SER A 518 -24.24 12.96 24.44
CA SER A 518 -23.94 12.97 25.87
C SER A 518 -24.47 11.72 26.57
N SER A 519 -23.84 11.26 27.65
CA SER A 519 -24.38 10.19 28.50
C SER A 519 -25.33 10.70 29.58
N LYS A 520 -26.32 9.89 29.97
CA LYS A 520 -27.05 10.10 31.22
C LYS A 520 -26.18 9.70 32.40
N ARG A 521 -26.13 10.55 33.42
CA ARG A 521 -25.35 10.31 34.64
C ARG A 521 -26.27 10.07 35.84
N SER A 522 -25.84 9.18 36.73
CA SER A 522 -26.49 8.93 38.01
C SER A 522 -26.14 10.05 38.97
N SER A 523 -27.14 10.80 39.44
CA SER A 523 -26.92 11.84 40.43
C SER A 523 -26.65 11.19 41.80
N SER A 524 -25.37 11.09 42.19
CA SER A 524 -25.03 10.85 43.61
C SER A 524 -25.00 12.19 44.35
N PRO A 525 -25.63 12.30 45.53
CA PRO A 525 -25.77 13.56 46.24
C PRO A 525 -24.40 14.07 46.68
N GLY A 526 -24.05 15.28 46.25
CA GLY A 526 -22.80 15.93 46.58
C GLY A 526 -22.56 15.96 48.09
N THR A 527 -21.29 15.77 48.47
CA THR A 527 -20.77 16.13 49.79
C THR A 527 -20.86 17.66 49.96
N GLY A 528 -22.07 18.13 50.24
CA GLY A 528 -22.34 19.44 50.77
C GLY A 528 -21.90 19.48 52.23
N THR A 529 -20.84 20.24 52.50
CA THR A 529 -20.46 20.63 53.85
C THR A 529 -21.57 21.52 54.45
N GLY A 530 -22.32 20.95 55.40
CA GLY A 530 -22.91 21.63 56.56
C GLY A 530 -24.12 22.55 56.35
N GLY A 531 -25.28 22.12 56.85
CA GLY A 531 -26.45 23.01 57.00
C GLY A 531 -27.73 22.36 57.53
N LEU A 532 -27.69 21.83 58.75
CA LEU A 532 -28.78 21.60 59.73
C LEU A 532 -30.25 21.70 59.26
N GLY A 533 -31.05 20.64 59.48
CA GLY A 533 -32.52 20.77 59.50
C GLY A 533 -33.38 19.50 59.57
N SER A 534 -33.37 18.82 60.73
CA SER A 534 -34.50 18.13 61.40
C SER A 534 -35.45 17.15 60.65
N SER A 535 -35.63 15.99 61.31
CA SER A 535 -36.85 15.15 61.44
C SER A 535 -37.34 14.38 60.21
N SER A 536 -37.81 13.13 60.27
CA SER A 536 -38.01 12.13 61.33
C SER A 536 -38.68 10.91 60.68
N THR A 537 -38.41 9.69 61.20
CA THR A 537 -39.28 8.48 61.14
C THR A 537 -39.58 7.86 59.76
N GLY A 538 -39.47 6.56 59.53
CA GLY A 538 -39.17 5.42 60.40
C GLY A 538 -39.43 4.09 59.67
N GLY A 539 -38.98 3.00 60.30
CA GLY A 539 -39.38 1.60 60.06
C GLY A 539 -38.81 0.95 58.79
N GLY A 540 -38.21 -0.24 58.81
CA GLY A 540 -38.03 -1.23 59.87
C GLY A 540 -37.97 -2.63 59.23
N GLY A 541 -37.02 -3.45 59.69
CA GLY A 541 -37.00 -4.92 59.58
C GLY A 541 -36.61 -5.49 58.20
N GLY A 542 -35.80 -6.54 58.07
CA GLY A 542 -35.22 -7.44 59.06
C GLY A 542 -35.04 -8.84 58.47
N ASN A 543 -33.78 -9.27 58.40
CA ASN A 543 -33.25 -10.62 58.67
C ASN A 543 -33.46 -11.82 57.71
N THR A 544 -32.28 -12.37 57.32
CA THR A 544 -31.81 -13.79 57.38
C THR A 544 -32.52 -14.83 56.52
N GLY A 545 -31.89 -15.82 55.88
CA GLY A 545 -30.54 -16.40 55.79
C GLY A 545 -30.67 -17.51 54.71
N VAL A 546 -29.77 -18.43 54.40
CA VAL A 546 -28.53 -19.00 54.94
C VAL A 546 -27.86 -19.70 53.73
N GLY A 547 -26.55 -19.97 53.79
CA GLY A 547 -25.70 -20.45 52.67
C GLY A 547 -25.95 -21.89 52.16
N ALA A 548 -25.05 -22.56 51.45
CA ALA A 548 -23.65 -22.31 51.10
C ALA A 548 -23.19 -23.35 50.04
N SER A 549 -22.07 -23.04 49.37
CA SER A 549 -21.02 -23.99 48.92
C SER A 549 -21.31 -24.82 47.65
N ALA A 550 -20.41 -25.05 46.69
CA ALA A 550 -18.96 -24.82 46.55
C ALA A 550 -18.65 -24.91 45.03
N SER A 551 -18.03 -23.90 44.42
CA SER A 551 -16.58 -23.82 44.13
C SER A 551 -16.04 -24.88 43.14
N GLY A 552 -15.80 -24.44 41.90
CA GLY A 552 -14.74 -24.93 41.03
C GLY A 552 -13.98 -23.72 40.49
N ALA A 553 -12.72 -23.55 40.93
CA ALA A 553 -11.80 -22.44 40.66
C ALA A 553 -11.77 -22.04 39.18
N SER A 554 -12.00 -20.78 38.79
CA SER A 554 -11.16 -19.58 38.99
C SER A 554 -9.69 -19.81 38.65
N VAL A 555 -9.37 -19.61 37.38
CA VAL A 555 -8.04 -19.16 36.96
C VAL A 555 -8.25 -17.73 36.50
N GLY A 556 -7.92 -16.78 37.37
CA GLY A 556 -7.99 -15.36 37.08
C GLY A 556 -6.63 -14.83 36.67
N PHE A 557 -6.63 -13.93 35.68
CA PHE A 557 -5.67 -12.83 35.43
C PHE A 557 -6.42 -11.88 34.47
N GLY A 558 -6.59 -10.58 34.65
CA GLY A 558 -6.15 -9.66 35.70
C GLY A 558 -5.78 -8.31 35.06
N GLY A 559 -6.59 -7.27 35.29
CA GLY A 559 -6.17 -5.85 35.27
C GLY A 559 -5.94 -5.15 33.92
N ILE A 560 -6.57 -3.99 33.74
CA ILE A 560 -6.08 -2.96 32.81
C ILE A 560 -4.69 -2.56 33.31
N LEU A 561 -3.66 -2.73 32.48
CA LEU A 561 -2.34 -2.24 32.81
C LEU A 561 -2.33 -0.71 32.76
N SER A 562 -1.92 -0.08 33.86
CA SER A 562 -1.69 1.36 33.90
C SER A 562 -0.31 1.76 33.35
N THR A 563 0.43 0.80 32.78
CA THR A 563 1.82 0.91 32.34
C THR A 563 2.04 0.15 31.03
N PRO A 564 3.02 0.53 30.20
CA PRO A 564 3.40 -0.16 28.96
C PRO A 564 4.21 -1.45 29.22
N LEU A 565 3.94 -2.17 30.31
CA LEU A 565 4.60 -3.44 30.62
C LEU A 565 4.24 -4.49 29.56
N ALA A 566 5.25 -5.05 28.89
CA ALA A 566 5.07 -6.05 27.84
C ALA A 566 6.18 -7.11 27.86
N ILE A 567 5.82 -8.34 27.46
CA ILE A 567 6.79 -9.37 27.09
C ILE A 567 6.98 -9.22 25.58
N ASN A 568 8.18 -8.85 25.13
CA ASN A 568 8.42 -8.56 23.72
C ASN A 568 8.83 -9.81 22.96
N GLU A 569 9.90 -10.46 23.44
CA GLU A 569 10.51 -11.58 22.76
C GLU A 569 10.90 -12.67 23.75
N VAL A 570 10.71 -13.92 23.34
CA VAL A 570 11.18 -15.10 24.06
C VAL A 570 12.01 -15.94 23.10
N SER A 571 13.30 -16.08 23.38
CA SER A 571 14.20 -16.97 22.67
C SER A 571 14.71 -18.09 23.57
N TYR A 572 14.99 -19.25 23.00
CA TYR A 572 15.44 -20.41 23.77
C TYR A 572 16.39 -21.29 22.96
N ASP A 573 17.31 -21.92 23.67
CA ASP A 573 18.17 -23.00 23.19
C ASP A 573 18.17 -24.13 24.23
N LYS A 574 17.58 -25.27 23.86
CA LYS A 574 17.47 -26.48 24.68
C LYS A 574 18.54 -27.51 24.39
N CYS A 575 19.35 -27.33 23.35
CA CYS A 575 20.22 -28.37 22.83
C CYS A 575 21.70 -28.08 23.12
N ASN A 576 22.12 -26.82 23.05
CA ASN A 576 23.49 -26.44 23.33
C ASN A 576 23.60 -25.70 24.69
N GLU A 577 22.82 -24.64 24.87
CA GLU A 577 22.95 -23.78 26.06
C GLU A 577 22.03 -24.15 27.24
N ASN A 578 20.91 -24.85 27.02
CA ASN A 578 19.88 -25.13 28.03
C ASN A 578 19.36 -23.85 28.72
N MET A 579 19.16 -22.78 27.96
CA MET A 579 18.73 -21.48 28.48
C MET A 579 17.60 -20.87 27.66
N ALA A 580 16.71 -20.13 28.34
CA ALA A 580 15.75 -19.23 27.73
C ALA A 580 16.08 -17.78 28.07
N ARG A 581 15.88 -16.90 27.10
CA ARG A 581 16.07 -15.46 27.17
C ARG A 581 14.73 -14.76 26.95
N ILE A 582 14.38 -13.84 27.84
CA ILE A 582 13.09 -13.14 27.83
C ILE A 582 13.35 -11.64 27.82
N LEU A 583 12.89 -10.96 26.77
CA LEU A 583 12.93 -9.51 26.65
C LEU A 583 11.62 -8.90 27.15
N VAL A 584 11.73 -7.95 28.09
CA VAL A 584 10.59 -7.31 28.76
C VAL A 584 10.72 -5.79 28.66
N SER A 585 9.66 -5.12 28.24
CA SER A 585 9.55 -3.65 28.27
C SER A 585 8.75 -3.23 29.50
N SER A 586 9.17 -2.18 30.20
CA SER A 586 8.58 -1.71 31.47
C SER A 586 8.93 -0.25 31.71
N ASP A 587 8.03 0.53 32.29
CA ASP A 587 8.28 1.94 32.67
C ASP A 587 8.38 2.16 34.19
N ALA A 588 8.52 1.07 34.97
CA ALA A 588 8.72 1.13 36.41
C ALA A 588 10.14 1.52 36.80
N ASP A 589 10.26 2.19 37.96
CA ASP A 589 11.54 2.65 38.53
C ASP A 589 12.51 1.49 38.89
N VAL A 590 12.00 0.25 38.94
CA VAL A 590 12.78 -0.96 39.21
C VAL A 590 12.45 -2.06 38.19
N PRO A 591 13.44 -2.89 37.80
CA PRO A 591 13.21 -3.97 36.84
C PRO A 591 12.10 -4.94 37.28
N PRO A 592 11.18 -5.33 36.38
CA PRO A 592 10.10 -6.26 36.70
C PRO A 592 10.58 -7.65 37.16
N SER A 593 9.80 -8.32 37.98
CA SER A 593 10.09 -9.71 38.34
C SER A 593 9.56 -10.68 37.28
N VAL A 594 10.41 -11.61 36.82
CA VAL A 594 10.06 -12.61 35.80
C VAL A 594 10.08 -14.01 36.40
N LYS A 595 8.94 -14.70 36.30
CA LYS A 595 8.74 -16.07 36.77
C LYS A 595 8.24 -16.96 35.64
N LEU A 596 8.82 -18.14 35.49
CA LEU A 596 8.39 -19.14 34.53
C LEU A 596 7.79 -20.36 35.23
N ALA A 597 6.66 -20.83 34.73
CA ALA A 597 6.11 -22.14 35.05
C ALA A 597 6.33 -23.08 33.85
N THR A 598 7.02 -24.17 34.10
CA THR A 598 7.45 -25.14 33.09
C THR A 598 6.82 -26.51 33.37
N SER A 599 6.70 -27.36 32.36
CA SER A 599 6.03 -28.65 32.50
C SER A 599 6.85 -29.68 33.30
N LYS A 600 8.18 -29.52 33.36
CA LYS A 600 9.09 -30.45 34.05
C LYS A 600 9.82 -29.84 35.24
N SER A 601 10.37 -28.64 35.08
CA SER A 601 11.21 -28.00 36.10
C SER A 601 10.40 -27.24 37.17
N GLY A 602 9.07 -27.20 37.02
CA GLY A 602 8.18 -26.49 37.92
C GLY A 602 8.31 -24.97 37.76
N VAL A 603 8.26 -24.24 38.87
CA VAL A 603 8.39 -22.78 38.90
C VAL A 603 9.86 -22.39 39.05
N VAL A 604 10.39 -21.64 38.08
CA VAL A 604 11.73 -21.06 38.08
C VAL A 604 11.67 -19.55 37.94
N TYR A 605 12.65 -18.85 38.49
CA TYR A 605 12.74 -17.38 38.43
C TYR A 605 13.90 -16.99 37.53
N ALA A 606 13.65 -16.05 36.62
CA ALA A 606 14.70 -15.56 35.73
C ALA A 606 15.52 -14.47 36.43
N SER A 607 16.81 -14.41 36.11
CA SER A 607 17.71 -13.34 36.55
C SER A 607 17.98 -12.38 35.39
N LEU A 608 18.24 -11.11 35.68
CA LEU A 608 18.74 -10.19 34.66
C LEU A 608 20.04 -10.75 34.07
N ALA A 609 20.14 -10.72 32.74
CA ALA A 609 21.36 -11.09 32.04
C ALA A 609 22.52 -10.15 32.47
N GLU A 610 23.73 -10.71 32.56
CA GLU A 610 24.93 -9.95 32.95
C GLU A 610 25.22 -8.79 31.99
N VAL A 611 24.86 -8.96 30.72
CA VAL A 611 24.94 -7.93 29.68
C VAL A 611 23.52 -7.52 29.30
N GLN A 612 23.18 -6.24 29.48
CA GLN A 612 21.90 -5.66 29.06
C GLN A 612 22.09 -4.92 27.73
N PRO A 613 21.63 -5.46 26.58
CA PRO A 613 21.89 -4.86 25.27
C PRO A 613 21.26 -3.48 25.06
N TYR A 614 20.23 -3.16 25.86
CA TYR A 614 19.47 -1.92 25.78
C TYR A 614 19.81 -0.93 26.89
N GLU A 615 20.86 -1.18 27.70
CA GLU A 615 21.19 -0.30 28.83
C GLU A 615 21.41 1.16 28.44
N ASP A 616 22.08 1.42 27.32
CA ASP A 616 22.30 2.79 26.82
C ASP A 616 21.04 3.40 26.21
N LEU A 617 20.18 2.58 25.61
CA LEU A 617 18.92 3.03 25.02
C LEU A 617 17.88 3.36 26.11
N ASN A 618 17.85 2.56 27.18
CA ASN A 618 16.98 2.76 28.35
C ASN A 618 17.24 4.12 29.02
N LYS A 619 18.47 4.66 28.95
CA LYS A 619 18.79 6.02 29.43
C LYS A 619 18.05 7.13 28.66
N LEU A 620 17.50 6.82 27.48
CA LEU A 620 16.94 7.78 26.52
C LEU A 620 15.44 7.56 26.27
N THR A 621 14.84 6.51 26.82
CA THR A 621 13.45 6.12 26.60
C THR A 621 12.65 6.16 27.89
N SER A 622 11.35 6.48 27.84
CA SER A 622 10.48 6.36 29.03
C SER A 622 10.04 4.93 29.34
N ILE A 623 10.46 3.96 28.53
CA ILE A 623 10.16 2.53 28.67
C ILE A 623 11.47 1.78 28.58
N ASP A 624 11.91 1.22 29.69
CA ASP A 624 13.13 0.43 29.77
C ASP A 624 12.89 -0.99 29.23
N ARG A 625 13.90 -1.51 28.55
CA ARG A 625 13.94 -2.88 28.02
C ARG A 625 14.94 -3.71 28.80
N TYR A 626 14.46 -4.77 29.44
CA TYR A 626 15.23 -5.65 30.31
C TYR A 626 15.32 -7.06 29.71
N LEU A 627 16.54 -7.58 29.59
CA LEU A 627 16.81 -8.95 29.15
C LEU A 627 17.01 -9.86 30.37
N TYR A 628 16.23 -10.93 30.45
CA TYR A 628 16.31 -11.95 31.49
C TYR A 628 16.81 -13.27 30.93
N GLU A 629 17.60 -13.99 31.73
CA GLU A 629 18.06 -15.34 31.45
C GLU A 629 17.54 -16.32 32.51
N VAL A 630 17.14 -17.50 32.04
CA VAL A 630 16.68 -18.59 32.90
C VAL A 630 17.13 -19.94 32.36
N PRO A 631 17.75 -20.80 33.19
CA PRO A 631 18.04 -22.16 32.79
C PRO A 631 16.76 -22.97 32.55
N ILE A 632 16.72 -23.72 31.46
CA ILE A 632 15.61 -24.61 31.10
C ILE A 632 16.15 -26.02 30.80
N SER A 633 15.32 -27.05 31.02
CA SER A 633 15.73 -28.43 30.71
C SER A 633 15.63 -28.72 29.21
N SER A 634 16.53 -29.58 28.70
CA SER A 634 16.55 -29.99 27.29
C SER A 634 15.28 -30.72 26.83
N ASP A 635 14.51 -31.30 27.77
CA ASP A 635 13.24 -31.99 27.53
C ASP A 635 12.00 -31.10 27.70
N GLU A 636 12.19 -29.79 27.96
CA GLU A 636 11.08 -28.87 28.16
C GLU A 636 10.31 -28.64 26.85
N SER A 637 8.98 -28.66 26.95
CA SER A 637 8.08 -28.54 25.78
C SER A 637 7.25 -27.26 25.81
N PHE A 638 7.23 -26.58 26.96
CA PHE A 638 6.32 -25.47 27.23
C PHE A 638 6.84 -24.54 28.32
N LEU A 639 6.72 -23.23 28.09
CA LEU A 639 6.99 -22.18 29.07
C LEU A 639 5.75 -21.31 29.25
N MET A 640 5.31 -21.10 30.50
CA MET A 640 4.37 -20.05 30.88
C MET A 640 5.14 -18.97 31.63
N ILE A 641 5.26 -17.81 31.03
CA ILE A 641 6.02 -16.67 31.56
C ILE A 641 5.03 -15.72 32.22
N VAL A 642 5.35 -15.29 33.43
CA VAL A 642 4.60 -14.30 34.21
C VAL A 642 5.57 -13.20 34.60
N VAL A 643 5.30 -11.99 34.13
CA VAL A 643 6.07 -10.79 34.48
C VAL A 643 5.22 -9.93 35.39
N THR A 644 5.79 -9.49 36.50
CA THR A 644 5.12 -8.66 37.50
C THR A 644 5.93 -7.40 37.77
N GLU A 645 5.30 -6.27 37.56
CA GLU A 645 5.84 -4.92 37.74
C GLU A 645 5.16 -4.23 38.93
N GLU A 646 5.92 -3.47 39.71
CA GLU A 646 5.42 -2.64 40.80
C GLU A 646 5.82 -1.17 40.53
N LYS A 647 4.84 -0.31 40.26
CA LYS A 647 5.05 1.13 40.01
C LYS A 647 4.19 1.94 40.98
N GLY A 648 4.84 2.61 41.93
CA GLY A 648 4.14 3.28 43.03
C GLY A 648 3.32 2.31 43.88
N THR A 649 1.99 2.45 43.88
CA THR A 649 1.04 1.54 44.55
C THR A 649 0.36 0.53 43.60
N SER A 650 0.64 0.62 42.30
CA SER A 650 0.02 -0.23 41.27
C SER A 650 0.89 -1.46 41.00
N LYS A 651 0.23 -2.62 40.87
CA LYS A 651 0.87 -3.90 40.56
C LYS A 651 0.32 -4.44 39.25
N ASN A 652 1.16 -4.46 38.22
CA ASN A 652 0.79 -4.89 36.89
C ASN A 652 1.37 -6.28 36.59
N VAL A 653 0.60 -7.13 35.92
CA VAL A 653 1.03 -8.50 35.59
C VAL A 653 0.69 -8.82 34.14
N VAL A 654 1.69 -9.22 33.35
CA VAL A 654 1.52 -9.74 32.00
C VAL A 654 1.97 -11.19 31.91
N GLN A 655 1.35 -11.95 31.01
CA GLN A 655 1.63 -13.38 30.86
C GLN A 655 1.73 -13.77 29.38
N ALA A 656 2.65 -14.68 29.08
CA ALA A 656 2.80 -15.26 27.75
C ALA A 656 3.04 -16.78 27.84
N SER A 657 2.51 -17.53 26.89
CA SER A 657 2.71 -18.97 26.78
C SER A 657 3.47 -19.32 25.50
N VAL A 658 4.59 -20.01 25.61
CA VAL A 658 5.47 -20.36 24.48
C VAL A 658 5.65 -21.87 24.40
N ARG A 659 5.42 -22.44 23.22
CA ARG A 659 5.67 -23.87 22.94
C ARG A 659 7.07 -24.04 22.36
N LEU A 660 7.84 -24.95 22.93
CA LEU A 660 9.23 -25.20 22.55
C LEU A 660 9.31 -26.30 21.49
N LEU A 661 8.97 -25.94 20.24
CA LEU A 661 8.74 -26.87 19.12
C LEU A 661 10.03 -27.43 18.48
N SER A 662 11.18 -26.80 18.72
CA SER A 662 12.49 -27.13 18.14
C SER A 662 13.60 -27.12 19.20
N CYS A 663 14.84 -27.44 18.80
CA CYS A 663 16.02 -27.31 19.67
C CYS A 663 16.26 -25.86 20.09
N GLU A 664 16.24 -24.95 19.12
CA GLU A 664 16.36 -23.51 19.28
C GLU A 664 15.16 -22.82 18.63
N GLY A 665 14.77 -21.66 19.14
CA GLY A 665 13.71 -20.88 18.54
C GLY A 665 13.47 -19.54 19.20
N THR A 666 12.92 -18.61 18.44
CA THR A 666 12.53 -17.27 18.90
C THR A 666 11.05 -17.06 18.62
N THR A 667 10.32 -16.51 19.58
CA THR A 667 8.92 -16.12 19.46
C THR A 667 8.77 -14.66 19.86
N VAL A 668 8.30 -13.84 18.93
CA VAL A 668 7.92 -12.45 19.19
C VAL A 668 6.47 -12.46 19.69
N ILE A 669 6.23 -11.88 20.86
CA ILE A 669 4.91 -11.81 21.51
C ILE A 669 4.28 -10.45 21.25
N VAL A 670 5.04 -9.38 21.47
CA VAL A 670 4.69 -7.99 21.13
C VAL A 670 5.88 -7.40 20.40
N GLU A 671 5.68 -6.98 19.15
CA GLU A 671 6.72 -6.31 18.37
C GLU A 671 7.22 -5.07 19.12
N LEU A 672 8.53 -4.84 19.08
CA LEU A 672 9.11 -3.65 19.68
C LEU A 672 8.54 -2.42 18.93
N PRO A 673 7.93 -1.45 19.62
CA PRO A 673 7.52 -0.21 18.96
C PRO A 673 8.75 0.47 18.34
N GLU A 674 8.60 1.03 17.14
CA GLU A 674 9.63 1.89 16.53
C GLU A 674 9.95 3.02 17.54
N ASP A 675 11.25 3.28 17.75
CA ASP A 675 11.75 4.19 18.79
C ASP A 675 11.17 5.60 18.60
N THR A 676 10.02 5.84 19.21
CA THR A 676 9.35 7.13 19.31
C THR A 676 9.69 7.68 20.68
N VAL A 677 10.65 8.59 20.69
CA VAL A 677 11.06 9.30 21.91
C VAL A 677 9.86 10.14 22.39
N PRO A 678 9.47 10.08 23.67
CA PRO A 678 8.41 10.92 24.21
C PRO A 678 8.77 12.40 24.06
N GLU A 679 7.79 13.22 23.66
CA GLU A 679 7.94 14.67 23.61
C GLU A 679 8.26 15.23 25.00
N ILE A 680 9.52 15.65 25.19
CA ILE A 680 9.90 16.52 26.30
C ILE A 680 9.34 17.91 25.99
N THR A 681 8.42 18.38 26.84
CA THR A 681 7.87 19.73 26.75
C THR A 681 9.00 20.74 26.90
N GLY A 682 9.40 21.36 25.78
CA GLY A 682 10.42 22.42 25.73
C GLY A 682 11.65 22.11 24.87
N GLN A 683 11.82 20.91 24.34
CA GLN A 683 13.00 20.59 23.53
C GLN A 683 12.88 21.10 22.09
N THR A 684 13.97 21.66 21.57
CA THR A 684 14.08 22.17 20.21
C THR A 684 13.92 21.06 19.17
N ARG A 685 13.00 21.23 18.21
CA ARG A 685 12.77 20.29 17.10
C ARG A 685 13.49 20.75 15.85
N ILE A 686 14.15 19.82 15.16
CA ILE A 686 14.90 20.08 13.93
C ILE A 686 14.12 19.46 12.77
N PHE A 687 13.70 20.30 11.84
CA PHE A 687 12.96 19.94 10.63
C PHE A 687 13.82 20.18 9.39
N ASP A 688 13.57 19.34 8.37
CA ASP A 688 13.94 19.58 6.98
C ASP A 688 15.40 20.01 6.76
N THR A 689 16.36 19.24 7.30
CA THR A 689 17.77 19.50 7.06
C THR A 689 18.12 19.18 5.61
N LYS A 690 18.45 20.21 4.83
CA LYS A 690 18.85 20.11 3.43
C LYS A 690 20.33 20.40 3.26
N ILE A 691 20.93 19.74 2.28
CA ILE A 691 22.27 20.05 1.78
C ILE A 691 22.25 20.51 0.34
N GLN A 692 23.21 21.34 -0.02
CA GLN A 692 23.45 21.76 -1.39
C GLN A 692 24.95 21.76 -1.64
N ILE A 693 25.37 21.04 -2.66
CA ILE A 693 26.77 21.02 -3.09
C ILE A 693 26.95 22.19 -4.07
N ALA A 694 27.84 23.14 -3.73
CA ALA A 694 28.03 24.39 -4.46
C ALA A 694 26.72 25.18 -4.70
N ASN A 695 26.33 25.36 -5.96
CA ASN A 695 25.06 25.98 -6.38
C ASN A 695 24.13 24.97 -7.10
N GLY A 696 24.34 23.67 -6.91
CA GLY A 696 23.56 22.61 -7.54
C GLY A 696 22.20 22.36 -6.88
N THR A 697 21.65 21.18 -7.10
CA THR A 697 20.38 20.71 -6.51
C THR A 697 20.47 20.63 -4.98
N LYS A 698 19.35 20.90 -4.30
CA LYS A 698 19.20 20.67 -2.86
C LYS A 698 18.75 19.24 -2.60
N TYR A 699 19.40 18.56 -1.66
CA TYR A 699 19.13 17.18 -1.27
C TYR A 699 18.70 17.11 0.19
N ASP A 700 17.89 16.12 0.53
CA ASP A 700 17.57 15.81 1.92
C ASP A 700 18.77 15.18 2.63
N ALA A 701 19.22 15.79 3.72
CA ALA A 701 20.41 15.31 4.42
C ALA A 701 20.22 13.91 5.01
N LYS A 702 18.99 13.55 5.42
CA LYS A 702 18.70 12.28 6.10
C LYS A 702 18.69 11.10 5.15
N SER A 703 18.12 11.27 3.94
CA SER A 703 17.96 10.16 2.99
C SER A 703 18.98 10.12 1.86
N GLU A 704 19.62 11.25 1.53
CA GLU A 704 20.44 11.36 0.32
C GLU A 704 21.92 11.64 0.58
N SER A 705 22.27 12.34 1.66
CA SER A 705 23.65 12.77 1.93
C SER A 705 24.67 11.64 1.89
N GLU A 706 24.33 10.48 2.47
CA GLU A 706 25.24 9.34 2.55
C GLU A 706 25.59 8.73 1.19
N PHE A 707 24.79 9.02 0.15
CA PHE A 707 24.97 8.56 -1.22
C PHE A 707 25.54 9.63 -2.16
N LEU A 708 26.06 10.73 -1.61
CA LEU A 708 26.65 11.82 -2.38
C LEU A 708 28.15 11.94 -2.12
N TYR A 709 28.85 12.40 -3.14
CA TYR A 709 30.27 12.72 -3.10
C TYR A 709 30.50 14.21 -3.31
N ILE A 710 31.46 14.77 -2.58
CA ILE A 710 31.92 16.14 -2.77
C ILE A 710 33.40 16.16 -3.16
N ASP A 711 33.73 16.96 -4.17
CA ASP A 711 35.09 17.14 -4.68
C ASP A 711 35.46 18.63 -4.68
N ASN A 712 36.20 19.03 -3.64
CA ASN A 712 36.74 20.39 -3.48
C ASN A 712 35.70 21.54 -3.64
N GLN A 713 34.43 21.26 -3.35
CA GLN A 713 33.32 22.21 -3.40
C GLN A 713 32.87 22.58 -1.98
N GLU A 714 32.13 23.67 -1.84
CA GLU A 714 31.48 24.03 -0.59
C GLU A 714 30.19 23.21 -0.39
N LEU A 715 29.89 22.85 0.86
CA LEU A 715 28.64 22.21 1.24
C LEU A 715 27.80 23.22 2.03
N LYS A 716 26.65 23.60 1.49
CA LYS A 716 25.68 24.47 2.19
C LYS A 716 24.67 23.60 2.89
N ILE A 717 24.43 23.89 4.16
CA ILE A 717 23.48 23.19 5.02
C ILE A 717 22.43 24.21 5.44
N SER A 718 21.17 23.86 5.31
CA SER A 718 20.06 24.65 5.86
C SER A 718 19.09 23.74 6.60
N SER A 719 18.47 24.24 7.67
CA SER A 719 17.45 23.50 8.41
C SER A 719 16.40 24.47 8.93
N ILE A 720 15.19 23.96 9.16
CA ILE A 720 14.15 24.67 9.91
C ILE A 720 14.18 24.14 11.33
N ILE A 721 14.18 25.02 12.33
CA ILE A 721 14.21 24.65 13.73
C ILE A 721 13.02 25.27 14.43
N GLU A 722 12.25 24.47 15.17
CA GLU A 722 11.20 24.97 16.05
C GLU A 722 11.65 24.89 17.50
N SER A 723 11.60 26.02 18.18
CA SER A 723 11.94 26.13 19.58
C SER A 723 11.07 27.19 20.25
N ILE A 724 10.44 26.80 21.36
CA ILE A 724 9.64 27.71 22.19
C ILE A 724 10.55 28.70 22.93
N ILE A 725 11.73 28.24 23.35
CA ILE A 725 12.79 29.07 23.93
C ILE A 725 13.64 29.62 22.77
N PRO A 726 13.94 30.93 22.70
CA PRO A 726 14.79 31.48 21.65
C PRO A 726 16.15 30.80 21.59
N LEU A 727 16.65 30.63 20.36
CA LEU A 727 17.95 30.02 20.13
C LEU A 727 19.06 31.01 20.48
N GLU A 728 20.00 30.60 21.33
CA GLU A 728 21.19 31.40 21.64
C GLU A 728 22.26 31.19 20.57
N ARG A 729 22.53 29.93 20.21
CA ARG A 729 23.58 29.57 19.27
C ARG A 729 23.24 28.29 18.51
N VAL A 730 23.56 28.26 17.22
CA VAL A 730 23.50 27.05 16.39
C VAL A 730 24.85 26.84 15.72
N GLU A 731 25.47 25.70 16.01
CA GLU A 731 26.76 25.27 15.48
C GLU A 731 26.55 24.13 14.48
N LEU A 732 27.14 24.26 13.29
CA LEU A 732 27.32 23.15 12.38
C LEU A 732 28.63 22.45 12.73
N ARG A 733 28.54 21.24 13.28
CA ARG A 733 29.68 20.42 13.66
C ARG A 733 29.99 19.42 12.58
N SER A 734 31.28 19.14 12.40
CA SER A 734 31.78 18.18 11.42
C SER A 734 33.02 17.46 11.95
N LEU A 735 33.17 16.19 11.61
CA LEU A 735 34.31 15.36 12.00
C LEU A 735 34.71 14.39 10.87
N VAL A 736 35.96 13.95 10.91
CA VAL A 736 36.45 12.89 10.02
C VAL A 736 35.81 11.57 10.43
N MET A 737 35.20 10.85 9.49
CA MET A 737 34.62 9.54 9.78
C MET A 737 35.64 8.60 10.45
N GLY A 738 35.22 7.97 11.56
CA GLY A 738 36.06 7.05 12.34
C GLY A 738 36.88 7.71 13.46
N LEU A 739 36.80 9.03 13.65
CA LEU A 739 37.33 9.71 14.83
C LEU A 739 36.27 9.85 15.94
N PRO A 740 36.66 9.95 17.22
CA PRO A 740 35.74 10.20 18.32
C PRO A 740 35.14 11.61 18.25
N ASP A 741 33.88 11.74 18.69
CA ASP A 741 33.08 12.96 18.55
C ASP A 741 33.73 14.21 19.14
N ASN A 742 34.60 14.08 20.13
CA ASN A 742 35.27 15.23 20.75
C ASN A 742 36.33 15.94 19.87
N GLN A 743 36.58 15.46 18.64
CA GLN A 743 37.53 16.06 17.69
C GLN A 743 36.85 16.86 16.57
N TYR A 744 35.61 17.32 16.78
CA TYR A 744 34.85 18.07 15.78
C TYR A 744 35.42 19.46 15.49
N ILE A 745 35.10 19.96 14.29
CA ILE A 745 35.19 21.37 13.89
C ILE A 745 33.78 21.95 13.94
N ALA A 746 33.61 23.11 14.56
CA ALA A 746 32.32 23.81 14.65
C ALA A 746 32.32 25.12 13.87
N ILE A 747 31.24 25.38 13.12
CA ILE A 747 30.98 26.60 12.37
C ILE A 747 29.68 27.21 12.90
N ASN A 748 29.71 28.47 13.33
CA ASN A 748 28.47 29.16 13.72
C ASN A 748 27.56 29.35 12.49
N MET A 749 26.31 28.93 12.61
CA MET A 749 25.29 29.09 11.57
C MET A 749 24.60 30.46 11.70
N ASN A 750 24.10 30.98 10.58
CA ASN A 750 23.18 32.11 10.54
C ASN A 750 21.80 31.64 11.01
N VAL A 751 21.16 32.40 11.91
CA VAL A 751 19.85 32.08 12.50
C VAL A 751 18.89 33.21 12.21
N GLU A 752 17.85 32.93 11.43
CA GLU A 752 16.83 33.89 11.03
C GLU A 752 15.45 33.47 11.55
N LYS A 753 14.79 34.34 12.32
CA LYS A 753 13.44 34.08 12.83
C LYS A 753 12.39 34.30 11.72
N LEU A 754 11.53 33.32 11.49
CA LEU A 754 10.49 33.40 10.45
C LEU A 754 9.30 34.25 10.95
N GLN A 755 9.02 35.36 10.28
CA GLN A 755 8.07 36.41 10.72
C GLN A 755 6.60 35.94 10.84
N MET A 756 6.24 34.77 10.30
CA MET A 756 4.86 34.24 10.28
C MET A 756 4.60 33.18 11.36
N LEU A 757 5.64 32.69 12.05
CA LEU A 757 5.57 31.62 13.05
C LEU A 757 6.42 32.00 14.28
N ASN A 758 5.80 32.15 15.46
CA ASN A 758 6.43 32.78 16.63
C ASN A 758 7.57 31.97 17.29
N SER A 759 7.74 30.70 16.91
CA SER A 759 8.68 29.71 17.47
C SER A 759 9.59 29.05 16.42
N THR A 760 9.62 29.52 15.17
CA THR A 760 10.37 28.85 14.08
C THR A 760 11.53 29.70 13.56
N TYR A 761 12.67 29.05 13.35
CA TYR A 761 13.93 29.63 12.89
C TYR A 761 14.39 28.92 11.63
N LEU A 762 14.83 29.68 10.63
CA LEU A 762 15.60 29.16 9.50
C LEU A 762 17.08 29.29 9.85
N VAL A 763 17.80 28.18 9.85
CA VAL A 763 19.25 28.18 10.05
C VAL A 763 19.98 27.81 8.78
N SER A 764 21.10 28.46 8.53
CA SER A 764 21.94 28.19 7.36
C SER A 764 23.43 28.33 7.69
N GLY A 765 24.24 27.45 7.13
CA GLY A 765 25.69 27.43 7.32
C GLY A 765 26.37 26.78 6.13
N THR A 766 27.65 27.07 5.95
CA THR A 766 28.44 26.52 4.85
C THR A 766 29.69 25.89 5.42
N ILE A 767 30.00 24.65 5.03
CA ILE A 767 31.28 24.00 5.27
C ILE A 767 32.16 24.28 4.05
N PRO A 768 33.24 25.08 4.18
CA PRO A 768 34.18 25.30 3.09
C PRO A 768 34.95 24.02 2.73
N SER A 769 35.40 23.91 1.47
CA SER A 769 36.13 22.71 1.01
C SER A 769 37.42 22.44 1.80
N PHE A 770 38.10 23.46 2.31
CA PHE A 770 39.37 23.32 3.03
C PHE A 770 39.24 22.75 4.45
N VAL A 771 38.03 22.73 5.04
CA VAL A 771 37.78 22.08 6.34
C VAL A 771 37.20 20.67 6.20
N MET A 772 36.92 20.22 4.97
CA MET A 772 36.32 18.90 4.74
C MET A 772 37.33 17.78 4.97
N ALA A 773 36.87 16.77 5.69
CA ALA A 773 37.64 15.60 6.07
C ALA A 773 37.54 14.48 5.02
N LYS A 774 38.70 14.00 4.53
CA LYS A 774 38.82 12.84 3.61
C LYS A 774 39.03 11.56 4.43
N PRO A 775 38.57 10.38 3.99
CA PRO A 775 37.82 10.06 2.76
C PRO A 775 36.30 10.30 2.87
N GLY A 776 35.81 10.65 4.05
CA GLY A 776 34.42 10.96 4.30
C GLY A 776 34.28 11.74 5.61
N MET A 777 33.18 12.45 5.74
CA MET A 777 32.92 13.35 6.85
C MET A 777 31.53 13.10 7.41
N THR A 778 31.44 13.12 8.74
CA THR A 778 30.16 13.14 9.45
C THR A 778 29.91 14.57 9.92
N TYR A 779 28.68 15.06 9.76
CA TYR A 779 28.29 16.40 10.20
C TYR A 779 26.89 16.40 10.84
N TRP A 780 26.65 17.33 11.76
CA TRP A 780 25.38 17.48 12.46
C TRP A 780 25.21 18.91 12.97
N LEU A 781 23.98 19.28 13.30
CA LEU A 781 23.65 20.56 13.91
C LEU A 781 23.65 20.38 15.43
N HIS A 782 24.30 21.30 16.13
CA HIS A 782 24.30 21.42 17.58
C HIS A 782 23.66 22.75 17.98
N ILE A 783 22.54 22.68 18.68
CA ILE A 783 21.70 23.83 19.03
C ILE A 783 21.81 24.06 20.54
N THR A 784 22.00 25.32 20.92
CA THR A 784 21.93 25.81 22.30
C THR A 784 20.84 26.89 22.39
N ASP A 785 19.89 26.72 23.29
CA ASP A 785 18.86 27.74 23.57
C ASP A 785 19.29 28.73 24.67
N GLU A 786 18.52 29.79 24.91
CA GLU A 786 18.81 30.80 25.95
C GLU A 786 18.84 30.25 27.40
N ASN A 787 18.40 29.01 27.63
CA ASN A 787 18.45 28.35 28.94
C ASN A 787 19.60 27.34 29.05
N ASP A 788 20.58 27.38 28.12
CA ASP A 788 21.69 26.43 28.00
C ASP A 788 21.24 24.98 27.71
N ASN A 789 20.00 24.75 27.23
CA ASN A 789 19.59 23.41 26.81
C ASN A 789 20.20 23.09 25.45
N ILE A 790 20.67 21.85 25.31
CA ILE A 790 21.33 21.35 24.11
C ILE A 790 20.39 20.41 23.35
N SER A 791 20.30 20.59 22.04
CA SER A 791 19.65 19.66 21.10
C SER A 791 20.54 19.42 19.89
N GLU A 792 20.52 18.21 19.32
CA GLU A 792 21.35 17.86 18.16
C GLU A 792 20.53 17.21 17.04
N SER A 793 20.96 17.38 15.79
CA SER A 793 20.38 16.64 14.66
C SER A 793 20.89 15.20 14.60
N ALA A 794 20.33 14.40 13.69
CA ALA A 794 20.99 13.17 13.26
C ALA A 794 22.39 13.49 12.71
N HIS A 795 23.29 12.51 12.83
CA HIS A 795 24.62 12.57 12.25
C HIS A 795 24.56 12.14 10.79
N TYR A 796 24.82 13.08 9.89
CA TYR A 796 24.76 12.87 8.45
C TYR A 796 26.16 12.55 7.93
N SER A 797 26.22 11.66 6.96
CA SER A 797 27.46 11.18 6.34
C SER A 797 27.54 11.70 4.92
N ILE A 798 28.73 12.07 4.45
CA ILE A 798 28.99 12.40 3.05
C ILE A 798 30.40 11.98 2.64
N GLY A 799 30.56 11.48 1.41
CA GLY A 799 31.86 11.09 0.89
C GLY A 799 32.66 12.31 0.43
N VAL A 800 33.90 12.46 0.91
CA VAL A 800 34.79 13.56 0.53
C VAL A 800 35.95 13.01 -0.27
N LYS A 801 36.04 13.38 -1.55
CA LYS A 801 37.00 12.80 -2.48
C LYS A 801 38.45 12.99 -2.02
N PRO A 802 39.24 11.92 -1.82
CA PRO A 802 40.65 12.02 -1.52
C PRO A 802 41.46 12.48 -2.75
N THR A 803 42.71 12.89 -2.55
CA THR A 803 43.60 13.25 -3.67
C THR A 803 43.93 12.06 -4.57
N THR A 804 43.88 10.86 -4.00
CA THR A 804 44.13 9.59 -4.67
C THR A 804 43.04 8.62 -4.21
N VAL A 805 42.29 8.06 -5.15
CA VAL A 805 41.29 7.01 -4.90
C VAL A 805 41.95 5.68 -5.28
N GLY A 806 42.07 4.78 -4.31
CA GLY A 806 42.63 3.44 -4.52
C GLY A 806 41.76 2.59 -5.44
N ASP A 807 42.34 1.50 -5.95
CA ASP A 807 41.57 0.47 -6.66
C ASP A 807 40.95 -0.52 -5.67
N ILE A 808 39.80 -1.07 -6.03
CA ILE A 808 39.17 -2.16 -5.30
C ILE A 808 38.89 -3.32 -6.24
N SER A 809 38.96 -4.54 -5.71
CA SER A 809 38.35 -5.69 -6.36
C SER A 809 37.14 -6.12 -5.57
N ILE A 810 36.09 -6.57 -6.25
CA ILE A 810 34.85 -6.98 -5.61
C ILE A 810 34.45 -8.38 -6.03
N GLU A 811 33.86 -9.13 -5.10
CA GLU A 811 33.31 -10.47 -5.34
C GLU A 811 31.90 -10.54 -4.77
N MET A 812 30.97 -11.16 -5.48
CA MET A 812 29.59 -11.35 -5.03
C MET A 812 29.23 -12.82 -4.97
N ASP A 813 28.74 -13.26 -3.81
CA ASP A 813 28.20 -14.59 -3.58
C ASP A 813 26.68 -14.57 -3.64
N ILE A 814 26.11 -15.46 -4.45
CA ILE A 814 24.68 -15.61 -4.66
C ILE A 814 24.32 -17.08 -4.96
N PRO A 815 23.17 -17.61 -4.49
CA PRO A 815 22.69 -18.91 -4.93
C PRO A 815 22.44 -18.96 -6.44
N ASN A 816 22.76 -20.09 -7.07
CA ASN A 816 22.49 -20.39 -8.48
C ASN A 816 20.98 -20.53 -8.82
N ILE A 817 20.15 -20.88 -7.84
CA ILE A 817 18.71 -21.02 -7.97
C ILE A 817 17.99 -20.45 -6.74
N ILE A 818 16.90 -19.71 -6.98
CA ILE A 818 16.08 -19.11 -5.93
C ILE A 818 14.58 -19.37 -6.15
N PRO A 819 13.80 -19.57 -5.09
CA PRO A 819 12.36 -19.57 -5.20
C PRO A 819 11.83 -18.15 -5.41
N SER A 820 10.92 -17.99 -6.36
CA SER A 820 10.27 -16.70 -6.64
C SER A 820 9.57 -16.12 -5.40
N GLY A 821 9.69 -14.80 -5.19
CA GLY A 821 9.16 -14.14 -4.01
C GLY A 821 9.87 -14.49 -2.69
N SER A 822 11.02 -15.16 -2.70
CA SER A 822 11.82 -15.43 -1.49
C SER A 822 12.70 -14.25 -1.11
N LEU A 823 13.06 -14.17 0.18
CA LEU A 823 14.08 -13.25 0.65
C LEU A 823 15.44 -13.93 0.45
N VAL A 824 16.28 -13.32 -0.38
CA VAL A 824 17.63 -13.77 -0.71
C VAL A 824 18.62 -12.81 -0.07
N LYS A 825 19.78 -13.32 0.32
CA LYS A 825 20.85 -12.53 0.93
C LYS A 825 22.12 -12.54 0.07
N PRO A 826 22.20 -11.74 -1.00
CA PRO A 826 23.43 -11.56 -1.75
C PRO A 826 24.51 -10.96 -0.83
N GLU A 827 25.72 -11.51 -0.91
CA GLU A 827 26.86 -11.05 -0.11
C GLU A 827 27.92 -10.46 -1.04
N LEU A 828 28.26 -9.19 -0.85
CA LEU A 828 29.27 -8.49 -1.62
C LEU A 828 30.52 -8.29 -0.76
N TYR A 829 31.65 -8.78 -1.24
CA TYR A 829 32.96 -8.65 -0.63
C TYR A 829 33.76 -7.60 -1.39
N ILE A 830 34.18 -6.55 -0.68
CA ILE A 830 35.07 -5.51 -1.20
C ILE A 830 36.47 -5.74 -0.65
N PHE A 831 37.46 -5.85 -1.52
CA PHE A 831 38.86 -5.95 -1.15
C PHE A 831 39.55 -4.63 -1.51
N ASN A 832 40.07 -3.94 -0.50
CA ASN A 832 40.76 -2.67 -0.63
C ASN A 832 42.19 -2.80 -0.08
N ASP A 833 43.18 -2.81 -0.97
CA ASP A 833 44.59 -2.99 -0.59
C ASP A 833 45.33 -1.67 -0.32
N ASP A 834 44.70 -0.53 -0.62
CA ASP A 834 45.33 0.78 -0.61
C ASP A 834 45.03 1.55 0.68
N THR A 835 44.16 2.55 0.59
CA THR A 835 43.80 3.46 1.66
C THR A 835 42.30 3.41 1.92
N PRO A 836 41.86 3.66 3.17
CA PRO A 836 40.44 3.70 3.48
C PRO A 836 39.70 4.67 2.56
N SER A 837 38.58 4.20 2.00
CA SER A 837 37.78 4.96 1.04
C SER A 837 36.31 4.88 1.41
N TYR A 838 35.56 5.98 1.25
CA TYR A 838 34.12 5.98 1.44
C TYR A 838 33.43 5.58 0.13
N GLY A 839 32.51 4.63 0.19
CA GLY A 839 31.92 4.07 -1.00
C GLY A 839 30.48 3.62 -0.86
N ILE A 840 29.82 3.43 -2.00
CA ILE A 840 28.42 3.00 -2.10
C ILE A 840 28.41 1.62 -2.75
N ALA A 841 28.07 0.60 -1.98
CA ALA A 841 27.83 -0.74 -2.46
C ALA A 841 26.37 -0.88 -2.90
N SER A 842 26.14 -1.41 -4.08
CA SER A 842 24.83 -1.55 -4.72
C SER A 842 24.62 -2.97 -5.25
N LEU A 843 23.40 -3.46 -5.11
CA LEU A 843 22.92 -4.66 -5.79
C LEU A 843 22.20 -4.24 -7.06
N VAL A 844 22.68 -4.73 -8.20
CA VAL A 844 22.10 -4.50 -9.52
C VAL A 844 21.39 -5.78 -9.96
N VAL A 845 20.13 -5.64 -10.35
CA VAL A 845 19.29 -6.74 -10.86
C VAL A 845 18.74 -6.32 -12.21
N ASP A 846 18.99 -7.11 -13.24
CA ASP A 846 18.59 -6.85 -14.64
C ASP A 846 18.96 -5.42 -15.09
N GLY A 847 20.18 -4.97 -14.76
CA GLY A 847 20.70 -3.65 -15.08
C GLY A 847 20.22 -2.50 -14.17
N LYS A 848 19.33 -2.76 -13.19
CA LYS A 848 18.78 -1.73 -12.29
C LYS A 848 19.30 -1.89 -10.86
N VAL A 849 19.71 -0.79 -10.23
CA VAL A 849 20.04 -0.78 -8.78
C VAL A 849 18.76 -1.00 -7.96
N VAL A 850 18.68 -2.11 -7.23
CA VAL A 850 17.52 -2.47 -6.39
C VAL A 850 17.77 -2.28 -4.89
N ALA A 851 19.04 -2.22 -4.48
CA ALA A 851 19.45 -1.94 -3.11
C ALA A 851 20.81 -1.27 -3.11
N LYS A 852 21.06 -0.38 -2.15
CA LYS A 852 22.37 0.27 -1.94
C LYS A 852 22.65 0.51 -0.46
N LYS A 853 23.93 0.54 -0.10
CA LYS A 853 24.45 0.82 1.24
C LYS A 853 25.75 1.60 1.12
N SER A 854 25.92 2.64 1.92
CA SER A 854 27.16 3.42 1.97
C SER A 854 27.90 3.19 3.29
N GLN A 855 29.22 3.07 3.21
CA GLN A 855 30.06 2.92 4.40
C GLN A 855 31.53 3.24 4.08
N LEU A 856 32.34 3.33 5.13
CA LEU A 856 33.79 3.38 5.00
C LEU A 856 34.32 1.96 4.72
N PHE A 857 35.06 1.80 3.63
CA PHE A 857 35.79 0.58 3.32
C PHE A 857 37.22 0.73 3.84
N GLY A 858 37.53 -0.01 4.91
CA GLY A 858 38.87 -0.08 5.48
C GLY A 858 39.83 -0.86 4.57
N ILE A 859 41.10 -0.94 5.00
CA ILE A 859 42.10 -1.79 4.33
C ILE A 859 41.78 -3.25 4.61
N GLY A 860 41.82 -4.09 3.59
CA GLY A 860 41.48 -5.51 3.63
C GLY A 860 40.09 -5.81 3.08
N GLN A 861 39.47 -6.87 3.60
CA GLN A 861 38.17 -7.35 3.14
C GLN A 861 37.04 -6.72 3.96
N THR A 862 36.03 -6.19 3.28
CA THR A 862 34.80 -5.68 3.86
C THR A 862 33.60 -6.43 3.28
N GLN A 863 32.72 -6.98 4.12
CA GLN A 863 31.52 -7.68 3.69
C GLN A 863 30.29 -6.76 3.78
N VAL A 864 29.47 -6.76 2.72
CA VAL A 864 28.20 -6.04 2.64
C VAL A 864 27.10 -7.04 2.27
N ILE A 865 26.14 -7.23 3.16
CA ILE A 865 25.03 -8.16 2.95
C ILE A 865 23.77 -7.37 2.54
N PHE A 866 23.13 -7.76 1.45
CA PHE A 866 21.84 -7.20 1.02
C PHE A 866 20.68 -8.11 1.45
N ASN A 867 19.52 -7.52 1.76
CA ASN A 867 18.28 -8.25 1.98
C ASN A 867 17.38 -7.98 0.77
N TRP A 868 17.39 -8.87 -0.22
CA TRP A 868 16.67 -8.66 -1.48
C TRP A 868 15.50 -9.63 -1.60
N LYS A 869 14.31 -9.10 -1.86
CA LYS A 869 13.11 -9.91 -2.13
C LYS A 869 13.03 -10.17 -3.63
N ALA A 870 13.20 -11.43 -4.02
CA ALA A 870 13.13 -11.85 -5.42
C ALA A 870 11.75 -11.55 -6.02
N PRO A 871 11.65 -11.11 -7.28
CA PRO A 871 10.39 -10.89 -7.98
C PRO A 871 9.46 -12.11 -7.93
N THR A 872 8.16 -11.86 -7.85
CA THR A 872 7.12 -12.90 -7.94
C THR A 872 6.83 -13.23 -9.40
N SER A 873 6.93 -14.50 -9.76
CA SER A 873 6.69 -15.05 -11.10
C SER A 873 6.10 -16.45 -10.96
N ASP A 874 5.11 -16.74 -11.81
CA ASP A 874 4.50 -18.06 -11.92
C ASP A 874 5.23 -18.96 -12.93
N SER A 875 6.24 -18.43 -13.63
CA SER A 875 7.08 -19.15 -14.58
C SER A 875 8.56 -19.13 -14.18
N ASN A 876 9.32 -20.09 -14.71
CA ASN A 876 10.76 -20.11 -14.59
C ASN A 876 11.37 -18.94 -15.38
N SER A 877 12.31 -18.24 -14.77
CA SER A 877 13.05 -17.15 -15.42
C SER A 877 14.51 -17.15 -15.00
N ILE A 878 15.35 -16.45 -15.75
CA ILE A 878 16.74 -16.16 -15.35
C ILE A 878 16.76 -14.70 -14.94
N ILE A 879 17.37 -14.43 -13.79
CA ILE A 879 17.57 -13.08 -13.25
C ILE A 879 19.06 -12.81 -13.29
N ASP A 880 19.45 -11.65 -13.80
CA ASP A 880 20.85 -11.26 -13.88
C ASP A 880 21.21 -10.40 -12.68
N LEU A 881 22.17 -10.85 -11.86
CA LEU A 881 22.59 -10.14 -10.66
C LEU A 881 24.05 -9.72 -10.75
N GLN A 882 24.32 -8.47 -10.37
CA GLN A 882 25.68 -7.93 -10.26
C GLN A 882 25.86 -7.14 -8.96
N GLY A 883 27.06 -7.21 -8.40
CA GLY A 883 27.50 -6.33 -7.34
C GLY A 883 28.20 -5.12 -7.93
N ARG A 884 27.81 -3.91 -7.55
CA ARG A 884 28.47 -2.66 -7.97
C ARG A 884 28.97 -1.90 -6.76
N VAL A 885 30.17 -1.35 -6.84
CA VAL A 885 30.71 -0.44 -5.83
C VAL A 885 31.18 0.84 -6.50
N ASP A 886 30.57 1.95 -6.11
CA ASP A 886 30.98 3.28 -6.50
C ASP A 886 31.94 3.84 -5.43
N LEU A 887 33.11 4.31 -5.88
CA LEU A 887 34.11 5.05 -5.10
C LEU A 887 34.34 6.40 -5.79
N TYR A 888 33.58 7.40 -5.35
CA TYR A 888 33.65 8.77 -5.89
C TYR A 888 33.37 8.80 -7.40
N ASP A 889 34.41 8.87 -8.22
CA ASP A 889 34.39 8.92 -9.69
C ASP A 889 34.68 7.58 -10.37
N ARG A 890 34.91 6.51 -9.58
CA ARG A 890 35.21 5.17 -10.08
C ARG A 890 34.09 4.22 -9.71
N SER A 891 33.70 3.36 -10.64
CA SER A 891 32.71 2.31 -10.41
C SER A 891 33.35 0.97 -10.76
N THR A 892 33.27 0.02 -9.83
CA THR A 892 33.68 -1.38 -10.06
C THR A 892 32.43 -2.23 -10.02
N ILE A 893 32.25 -3.14 -11.00
CA ILE A 893 31.09 -4.03 -11.08
C ILE A 893 31.57 -5.47 -11.26
N THR A 894 30.86 -6.43 -10.68
CA THR A 894 31.14 -7.86 -10.91
C THR A 894 30.68 -8.31 -12.30
N GLU A 895 31.22 -9.41 -12.78
CA GLU A 895 30.56 -10.22 -13.81
C GLU A 895 29.11 -10.56 -13.42
N SER A 896 28.28 -10.86 -14.43
CA SER A 896 26.87 -11.17 -14.23
C SER A 896 26.66 -12.58 -13.71
N ALA A 897 26.00 -12.68 -12.55
CA ALA A 897 25.53 -13.95 -12.00
C ALA A 897 24.13 -14.26 -12.53
N GLN A 898 24.05 -15.23 -13.45
CA GLN A 898 22.77 -15.73 -13.96
C GLN A 898 22.10 -16.67 -12.97
N VAL A 899 21.15 -16.16 -12.21
CA VAL A 899 20.41 -16.92 -11.20
C VAL A 899 19.08 -17.41 -11.75
N SER A 900 18.84 -18.72 -11.65
CA SER A 900 17.56 -19.31 -12.02
C SER A 900 16.49 -19.01 -10.96
N SER A 901 15.35 -18.49 -11.38
CA SER A 901 14.18 -18.29 -10.53
C SER A 901 13.09 -19.30 -10.89
N HIS A 902 12.47 -19.91 -9.88
CA HIS A 902 11.39 -20.87 -10.08
C HIS A 902 10.18 -20.56 -9.18
N PRO A 903 8.93 -20.88 -9.60
CA PRO A 903 7.76 -20.66 -8.76
C PRO A 903 7.83 -21.53 -7.49
N LYS A 904 7.46 -20.96 -6.34
CA LYS A 904 7.44 -21.66 -5.04
C LYS A 904 6.42 -22.80 -5.00
N THR A 905 5.31 -22.66 -5.70
CA THR A 905 4.25 -23.67 -5.77
C THR A 905 3.55 -23.51 -7.10
N ILE A 906 3.55 -24.57 -7.92
CA ILE A 906 2.79 -24.59 -9.17
C ILE A 906 1.38 -25.06 -8.82
N THR A 907 0.38 -24.29 -9.21
CA THR A 907 -1.04 -24.61 -8.99
C THR A 907 -1.67 -24.94 -10.33
N ILE A 908 -2.28 -26.11 -10.45
CA ILE A 908 -2.85 -26.63 -11.70
C ILE A 908 -4.25 -27.16 -11.40
N SER A 909 -5.16 -27.12 -12.38
CA SER A 909 -6.47 -27.73 -12.25
C SER A 909 -6.36 -29.25 -12.05
N ALA A 910 -7.17 -29.82 -11.16
CA ALA A 910 -7.29 -31.27 -10.99
C ALA A 910 -8.01 -31.97 -12.15
N TYR A 911 -8.14 -31.34 -13.32
CA TYR A 911 -8.66 -31.96 -14.54
C TYR A 911 -7.62 -31.96 -15.68
N ASP A 912 -6.50 -31.24 -15.50
CA ASP A 912 -5.43 -31.19 -16.48
C ASP A 912 -4.39 -32.30 -16.20
N THR A 913 -3.80 -32.84 -17.27
CA THR A 913 -2.66 -33.76 -17.11
C THR A 913 -1.41 -32.96 -16.80
N VAL A 914 -0.73 -33.30 -15.70
CA VAL A 914 0.44 -32.57 -15.22
C VAL A 914 1.71 -33.26 -15.70
N SER A 915 2.52 -32.59 -16.53
CA SER A 915 3.91 -33.01 -16.77
C SER A 915 4.79 -32.46 -15.67
N LEU A 916 5.43 -33.36 -14.92
CA LEU A 916 6.38 -33.01 -13.87
C LEU A 916 7.80 -33.22 -14.39
N ASP A 917 8.44 -32.11 -14.74
CA ASP A 917 9.79 -32.08 -15.30
C ASP A 917 10.77 -31.49 -14.28
N VAL A 918 12.00 -31.99 -14.28
CA VAL A 918 13.13 -31.43 -13.52
C VAL A 918 13.61 -30.13 -14.15
N ILE A 919 14.02 -29.18 -13.32
CA ILE A 919 14.66 -27.95 -13.74
C ILE A 919 16.16 -28.23 -13.82
N GLU A 920 16.72 -28.21 -15.02
CA GLU A 920 18.13 -28.49 -15.28
C GLU A 920 18.81 -27.29 -15.96
N LYS A 921 20.08 -27.05 -15.64
CA LYS A 921 20.97 -26.10 -16.34
C LYS A 921 22.33 -26.76 -16.51
N ASP A 922 22.86 -26.73 -17.74
CA ASP A 922 24.18 -27.31 -18.09
C ASP A 922 24.37 -28.78 -17.67
N GLY A 923 23.27 -29.56 -17.64
CA GLY A 923 23.27 -30.97 -17.23
C GLY A 923 23.23 -31.20 -15.72
N GLN A 924 23.16 -30.13 -14.90
CA GLN A 924 22.94 -30.21 -13.45
C GLN A 924 21.46 -29.99 -13.13
N VAL A 925 20.88 -30.86 -12.31
CA VAL A 925 19.51 -30.73 -11.79
C VAL A 925 19.50 -29.66 -10.70
N LEU A 926 18.88 -28.52 -10.99
CA LEU A 926 18.73 -27.40 -10.05
C LEU A 926 17.49 -27.53 -9.18
N ALA A 927 16.42 -28.15 -9.67
CA ALA A 927 15.25 -28.47 -8.85
C ALA A 927 14.43 -29.64 -9.38
N ASP A 928 13.86 -30.43 -8.49
CA ASP A 928 13.03 -31.59 -8.82
C ASP A 928 11.66 -31.56 -8.12
N PRO A 929 10.60 -32.07 -8.75
CA PRO A 929 9.27 -32.17 -8.16
C PRO A 929 9.26 -33.19 -7.00
N ALA A 930 9.05 -32.71 -5.78
CA ALA A 930 9.20 -33.53 -4.56
C ALA A 930 7.88 -33.78 -3.82
N LEU A 931 6.85 -32.97 -4.10
CA LEU A 931 5.57 -33.04 -3.40
C LEU A 931 4.42 -32.65 -4.33
N ILE A 932 3.44 -33.54 -4.47
CA ILE A 932 2.14 -33.29 -5.11
C ILE A 932 1.07 -33.33 -4.01
N TYR A 933 0.23 -32.31 -3.92
CA TYR A 933 -0.86 -32.31 -2.93
C TYR A 933 -2.08 -31.57 -3.43
N ALA A 934 -3.25 -32.02 -2.98
CA ALA A 934 -4.53 -31.36 -3.26
C ALA A 934 -5.46 -31.49 -2.05
N SER A 935 -6.47 -30.63 -2.01
CA SER A 935 -7.52 -30.68 -1.00
C SER A 935 -8.87 -30.36 -1.63
N ASN A 936 -9.89 -31.12 -1.29
CA ASN A 936 -11.27 -30.88 -1.70
C ASN A 936 -12.15 -30.76 -0.44
N ALA A 937 -13.07 -29.80 -0.47
CA ALA A 937 -14.02 -29.57 0.61
C ALA A 937 -15.36 -30.28 0.43
N ASP A 938 -15.64 -30.76 -0.79
CA ASP A 938 -16.84 -31.55 -1.06
C ASP A 938 -16.74 -32.91 -0.37
N THR A 939 -17.80 -33.27 0.36
CA THR A 939 -17.82 -34.48 1.18
C THR A 939 -18.14 -35.75 0.39
N ASP A 940 -18.64 -35.61 -0.83
CA ASP A 940 -19.17 -36.69 -1.66
C ASP A 940 -18.21 -37.07 -2.80
N LEU A 941 -17.08 -36.37 -2.87
CA LEU A 941 -16.08 -36.43 -3.93
C LEU A 941 -14.74 -36.95 -3.42
N ARG A 942 -14.12 -37.85 -4.19
CA ARG A 942 -12.88 -38.58 -3.86
C ARG A 942 -11.77 -38.25 -4.85
N PHE A 943 -10.53 -38.17 -4.40
CA PHE A 943 -9.41 -38.02 -5.34
C PHE A 943 -9.06 -39.34 -6.02
N ARG A 944 -8.86 -39.29 -7.33
CA ARG A 944 -8.20 -40.34 -8.12
C ARG A 944 -6.87 -39.81 -8.65
N VAL A 945 -5.77 -40.50 -8.34
CA VAL A 945 -4.42 -40.14 -8.78
C VAL A 945 -3.83 -41.29 -9.56
N THR A 946 -3.44 -41.04 -10.81
CA THR A 946 -2.83 -42.00 -11.72
C THR A 946 -1.42 -41.56 -12.07
N ASP A 947 -0.49 -42.50 -12.06
CA ASP A 947 0.91 -42.28 -12.40
C ASP A 947 1.14 -42.12 -13.93
N PRO A 948 2.38 -41.84 -14.38
CA PRO A 948 2.74 -41.76 -15.79
C PRO A 948 2.65 -43.07 -16.58
N LEU A 949 2.61 -44.22 -15.92
CA LEU A 949 2.51 -45.55 -16.54
C LEU A 949 1.06 -46.06 -16.62
N GLY A 950 0.09 -45.29 -16.09
CA GLY A 950 -1.33 -45.64 -16.04
C GLY A 950 -1.76 -46.43 -14.79
N GLN A 951 -0.89 -46.64 -13.81
CA GLN A 951 -1.18 -47.25 -12.52
C GLN A 951 -1.96 -46.30 -11.61
N CYS A 952 -3.08 -46.77 -11.05
CA CYS A 952 -3.84 -46.01 -10.07
C CYS A 952 -3.15 -46.06 -8.69
N ILE A 953 -2.81 -44.88 -8.16
CA ILE A 953 -2.16 -44.71 -6.86
C ILE A 953 -3.18 -44.47 -5.75
N ILE A 954 -4.14 -43.56 -5.99
CA ILE A 954 -5.25 -43.23 -5.08
C ILE A 954 -6.53 -43.34 -5.89
N GLY A 955 -7.59 -43.95 -5.36
CA GLY A 955 -8.92 -43.98 -5.99
C GLY A 955 -9.86 -44.92 -5.25
N GLY A 956 -11.13 -44.99 -5.62
CA GLY A 956 -12.12 -45.84 -4.96
C GLY A 956 -12.20 -47.28 -5.49
N THR A 957 -11.47 -47.60 -6.57
CA THR A 957 -11.52 -48.91 -7.22
C THR A 957 -10.49 -49.88 -6.64
N GLU A 958 -10.76 -51.19 -6.70
CA GLU A 958 -9.86 -52.23 -6.18
C GLU A 958 -8.50 -52.29 -6.90
N GLU A 959 -8.38 -51.67 -8.09
CA GLU A 959 -7.13 -51.59 -8.86
C GLU A 959 -6.16 -50.51 -8.36
N CYS A 960 -6.60 -49.62 -7.46
CA CYS A 960 -5.78 -48.56 -6.89
C CYS A 960 -4.95 -49.08 -5.73
N LEU A 961 -3.67 -48.67 -5.66
CA LEU A 961 -2.78 -49.05 -4.55
C LEU A 961 -3.33 -48.61 -3.20
N ILE A 962 -4.06 -47.48 -3.18
CA ILE A 962 -4.77 -47.00 -2.01
C ILE A 962 -6.24 -46.80 -2.43
N ASN A 963 -7.05 -47.80 -2.08
CA ASN A 963 -8.43 -47.97 -2.55
C ASN A 963 -9.51 -47.56 -1.53
N GLU A 964 -9.11 -47.26 -0.31
CA GLU A 964 -9.99 -46.80 0.76
C GLU A 964 -9.99 -45.25 0.80
N SER A 965 -11.10 -44.67 1.24
CA SER A 965 -11.23 -43.20 1.32
C SER A 965 -10.10 -42.56 2.11
N THR A 966 -9.59 -41.44 1.61
CA THR A 966 -8.54 -40.67 2.29
C THR A 966 -9.09 -39.90 3.51
N LYS A 967 -10.42 -39.90 3.69
CA LYS A 967 -11.19 -39.37 4.82
C LYS A 967 -11.45 -40.47 5.86
N GLY A 968 -11.22 -40.20 7.16
CA GLY A 968 -11.67 -41.10 8.23
C GLY A 968 -10.73 -42.23 8.65
N LYS A 969 -9.59 -42.45 7.99
CA LYS A 969 -8.63 -43.52 8.38
C LYS A 969 -7.76 -43.15 9.58
N ARG A 970 -7.44 -44.17 10.39
CA ARG A 970 -6.47 -44.10 11.49
C ARG A 970 -5.07 -44.44 10.97
N GLY A 971 -4.14 -43.48 11.00
CA GLY A 971 -2.73 -43.71 10.61
C GLY A 971 -2.10 -42.59 9.80
N GLY A 972 -2.88 -41.82 9.04
CA GLY A 972 -2.48 -40.54 8.42
C GLY A 972 -1.36 -40.60 7.36
N LEU A 973 -0.65 -41.71 7.19
CA LEU A 973 0.42 -41.90 6.21
C LEU A 973 0.55 -43.38 5.81
N GLU A 974 0.74 -43.63 4.52
CA GLU A 974 0.94 -44.95 3.93
C GLU A 974 2.17 -44.93 3.00
N SER A 975 2.94 -46.02 2.98
CA SER A 975 4.13 -46.15 2.13
C SER A 975 3.89 -47.28 1.13
N ILE A 976 3.93 -46.94 -0.15
CA ILE A 976 3.62 -47.88 -1.23
C ILE A 976 4.86 -48.09 -2.12
N PRO A 977 5.14 -49.35 -2.51
CA PRO A 977 6.16 -49.63 -3.51
C PRO A 977 5.68 -49.12 -4.88
N TYR A 978 6.54 -48.41 -5.59
CA TYR A 978 6.26 -47.81 -6.88
C TYR A 978 7.49 -47.93 -7.78
N GLY A 979 7.47 -48.88 -8.73
CA GLY A 979 8.70 -49.25 -9.46
C GLY A 979 9.84 -49.61 -8.49
N ASP A 980 10.96 -48.91 -8.60
CA ASP A 980 12.14 -49.08 -7.74
C ASP A 980 12.18 -48.10 -6.54
N GLN A 981 11.17 -47.23 -6.38
CA GLN A 981 11.09 -46.23 -5.31
C GLN A 981 9.90 -46.48 -4.36
N ILE A 982 9.85 -45.72 -3.26
CA ILE A 982 8.76 -45.77 -2.27
C ILE A 982 8.05 -44.42 -2.27
N LEU A 983 6.76 -44.40 -2.63
CA LEU A 983 5.92 -43.22 -2.45
C LEU A 983 5.37 -43.20 -1.03
N ARG A 984 5.48 -42.06 -0.36
CA ARG A 984 4.84 -41.79 0.93
C ARG A 984 3.62 -40.92 0.68
N VAL A 985 2.45 -41.48 0.92
CA VAL A 985 1.19 -40.78 0.75
C VAL A 985 0.59 -40.44 2.10
N ARG A 986 0.35 -39.16 2.35
CA ARG A 986 -0.29 -38.66 3.58
C ARG A 986 -1.73 -38.28 3.29
N TYR A 987 -2.61 -38.54 4.24
CA TYR A 987 -4.06 -38.32 4.11
C TYR A 987 -4.62 -37.48 5.26
N SER A 988 -5.84 -36.96 5.08
CA SER A 988 -6.48 -36.02 6.01
C SER A 988 -6.76 -36.62 7.40
N GLY A 989 -6.94 -37.95 7.49
CA GLY A 989 -7.13 -38.67 8.75
C GLY A 989 -8.53 -38.54 9.34
N ALA A 990 -8.76 -39.11 10.53
CA ALA A 990 -10.09 -39.18 11.15
C ALA A 990 -10.64 -37.85 11.69
N ASP A 991 -9.77 -36.87 11.97
CA ASP A 991 -10.12 -35.62 12.64
C ASP A 991 -10.26 -34.43 11.66
N ASN A 992 -10.27 -34.67 10.35
CA ASN A 992 -10.25 -33.63 9.34
C ASN A 992 -11.47 -33.70 8.42
N ALA A 993 -12.19 -32.58 8.31
CA ALA A 993 -13.41 -32.47 7.54
C ALA A 993 -13.20 -32.48 6.01
N LEU A 994 -11.97 -32.18 5.55
CA LEU A 994 -11.65 -32.11 4.12
C LEU A 994 -11.01 -33.41 3.62
N GLU A 995 -11.25 -33.74 2.36
CA GLU A 995 -10.47 -34.76 1.67
C GLU A 995 -9.13 -34.16 1.25
N ARG A 996 -8.01 -34.80 1.63
CA ARG A 996 -6.66 -34.30 1.30
C ARG A 996 -5.71 -35.46 1.05
N PHE A 997 -4.83 -35.28 0.08
CA PHE A 997 -3.67 -36.14 -0.09
C PHE A 997 -2.40 -35.32 -0.28
N SER A 998 -1.26 -35.91 0.10
CA SER A 998 0.06 -35.47 -0.35
C SER A 998 0.93 -36.66 -0.68
N ILE A 999 1.49 -36.71 -1.88
CA ILE A 999 2.44 -37.73 -2.32
C ILE A 999 3.84 -37.12 -2.27
N THR A 1000 4.76 -37.81 -1.59
CA THR A 1000 6.18 -37.43 -1.51
C THR A 1000 7.05 -38.64 -1.80
N SER A 1001 8.25 -38.39 -2.31
CA SER A 1001 9.26 -39.42 -2.57
C SER A 1001 10.66 -38.89 -2.24
N ILE A 1002 11.59 -39.81 -1.98
CA ILE A 1002 13.01 -39.49 -1.88
C ILE A 1002 13.53 -39.14 -3.27
N ASP A 1003 13.21 -39.97 -4.24
CA ASP A 1003 13.52 -39.80 -5.66
C ASP A 1003 12.50 -38.84 -6.34
N PRO A 1004 12.91 -38.08 -7.37
CA PRO A 1004 12.04 -37.14 -8.08
C PRO A 1004 10.74 -37.77 -8.60
N ILE A 1005 9.61 -37.07 -8.41
CA ILE A 1005 8.31 -37.51 -8.92
C ILE A 1005 8.10 -36.92 -10.33
N THR A 1006 8.71 -37.53 -11.34
CA THR A 1006 8.69 -37.02 -12.73
C THR A 1006 7.63 -37.69 -13.61
N GLY A 1007 7.35 -37.09 -14.78
CA GLY A 1007 6.46 -37.65 -15.80
C GLY A 1007 5.04 -37.10 -15.74
N LYS A 1008 4.13 -37.70 -16.52
CA LYS A 1008 2.74 -37.23 -16.66
C LYS A 1008 1.82 -37.82 -15.60
N TRP A 1009 1.52 -37.06 -14.56
CA TRP A 1009 0.58 -37.47 -13.51
C TRP A 1009 -0.81 -36.95 -13.82
N THR A 1010 -1.83 -37.77 -13.56
CA THR A 1010 -3.24 -37.36 -13.67
C THR A 1010 -3.85 -37.38 -12.29
N VAL A 1011 -4.29 -36.22 -11.81
CA VAL A 1011 -5.17 -36.11 -10.64
C VAL A 1011 -6.55 -35.79 -11.17
N SER A 1012 -7.58 -36.43 -10.64
CA SER A 1012 -8.98 -36.17 -10.92
C SER A 1012 -9.83 -36.39 -9.67
N VAL A 1013 -11.11 -36.07 -9.76
CA VAL A 1013 -12.07 -36.27 -8.67
C VAL A 1013 -13.21 -37.17 -9.16
N GLU A 1014 -13.66 -38.13 -8.35
CA GLU A 1014 -14.72 -39.10 -8.65
C GLU A 1014 -15.76 -39.22 -7.53
N THR A 1015 -16.97 -39.73 -7.82
CA THR A 1015 -17.98 -39.99 -6.78
C THR A 1015 -17.81 -41.39 -6.20
N GLU A 1016 -18.55 -41.69 -5.12
CA GLU A 1016 -18.53 -43.02 -4.50
C GLU A 1016 -18.90 -44.18 -5.45
N ASP A 1017 -19.68 -43.89 -6.49
CA ASP A 1017 -20.22 -44.84 -7.46
C ASP A 1017 -19.53 -44.81 -8.84
N GLY A 1018 -18.52 -43.94 -9.05
CA GLY A 1018 -17.71 -43.89 -10.28
C GLY A 1018 -17.44 -42.47 -10.85
N LEU A 1019 -16.92 -42.41 -12.08
CA LEU A 1019 -16.50 -41.17 -12.75
C LEU A 1019 -17.69 -40.22 -13.02
N LEU A 1020 -17.51 -38.93 -12.73
CA LEU A 1020 -18.45 -37.86 -13.08
C LEU A 1020 -18.58 -37.71 -14.61
N GLN A 1021 -19.80 -37.49 -15.11
CA GLN A 1021 -19.96 -36.87 -16.43
C GLN A 1021 -19.53 -35.40 -16.36
N GLN A 1022 -18.75 -34.94 -17.34
CA GLN A 1022 -18.10 -33.62 -17.45
C GLN A 1022 -19.00 -32.37 -17.27
N ALA A 1023 -20.32 -32.53 -17.10
CA ALA A 1023 -21.27 -31.41 -16.97
C ALA A 1023 -21.62 -31.04 -15.51
N HIS A 1024 -21.09 -31.75 -14.51
CA HIS A 1024 -21.40 -31.52 -13.07
C HIS A 1024 -20.15 -31.54 -12.18
N ALA A 1025 -19.07 -30.90 -12.61
CA ALA A 1025 -17.84 -30.77 -11.83
C ALA A 1025 -17.70 -29.35 -11.28
N THR A 1026 -17.45 -29.22 -9.98
CA THR A 1026 -17.05 -27.99 -9.30
C THR A 1026 -15.70 -27.49 -9.85
N ASP A 1027 -15.66 -26.26 -10.37
CA ASP A 1027 -14.48 -25.63 -11.01
C ASP A 1027 -13.30 -25.31 -10.04
N ASP A 1028 -13.37 -25.72 -8.77
CA ASP A 1028 -12.51 -25.19 -7.69
C ASP A 1028 -11.44 -26.16 -7.14
N THR A 1029 -11.25 -27.35 -7.73
CA THR A 1029 -10.24 -28.30 -7.22
C THR A 1029 -8.87 -28.10 -7.89
N PHE A 1030 -7.88 -27.67 -7.11
CA PHE A 1030 -6.51 -27.44 -7.59
C PHE A 1030 -5.50 -28.42 -6.99
N VAL A 1031 -4.58 -28.86 -7.84
CA VAL A 1031 -3.37 -29.62 -7.49
C VAL A 1031 -2.21 -28.65 -7.32
N LYS A 1032 -1.46 -28.81 -6.23
CA LYS A 1032 -0.30 -28.00 -5.91
C LYS A 1032 0.96 -28.86 -5.94
N ILE A 1033 1.99 -28.35 -6.59
CA ILE A 1033 3.28 -29.02 -6.73
C ILE A 1033 4.35 -28.16 -6.09
N LYS A 1034 5.19 -28.78 -5.25
CA LYS A 1034 6.39 -28.15 -4.69
C LYS A 1034 7.65 -28.84 -5.19
N TYR A 1035 8.57 -28.01 -5.63
CA TYR A 1035 9.91 -28.41 -6.03
C TYR A 1035 10.85 -28.40 -4.83
N ARG A 1036 11.76 -29.38 -4.81
CA ARG A 1036 12.96 -29.39 -3.99
C ARG A 1036 14.07 -28.82 -4.87
N TYR A 1037 14.71 -27.74 -4.43
CA TYR A 1037 15.81 -27.14 -5.17
C TYR A 1037 17.15 -27.54 -4.54
N HIS A 1038 18.17 -27.65 -5.39
CA HIS A 1038 19.55 -27.96 -5.04
C HIS A 1038 20.36 -26.73 -5.35
N SER A 1039 20.50 -25.85 -4.35
CA SER A 1039 21.22 -24.60 -4.52
C SER A 1039 22.70 -24.75 -4.17
N GLU A 1040 23.54 -24.20 -5.03
CA GLU A 1040 24.96 -23.97 -4.82
C GLU A 1040 25.26 -22.47 -4.90
N THR A 1041 26.28 -22.01 -4.18
CA THR A 1041 26.72 -20.61 -4.24
C THR A 1041 27.57 -20.41 -5.50
N ILE A 1042 27.20 -19.39 -6.29
CA ILE A 1042 28.01 -18.83 -7.37
C ILE A 1042 28.76 -17.63 -6.80
N THR A 1043 30.06 -17.58 -7.04
CA THR A 1043 30.90 -16.40 -6.78
C THR A 1043 31.26 -15.76 -8.11
N VAL A 1044 30.81 -14.52 -8.33
CA VAL A 1044 31.22 -13.69 -9.47
C VAL A 1044 32.19 -12.60 -9.01
N LYS A 1045 33.17 -12.26 -9.84
CA LYS A 1045 34.23 -11.30 -9.51
C LYS A 1045 34.19 -10.11 -10.46
N SER A 1046 34.72 -8.97 -10.04
CA SER A 1046 35.00 -7.87 -10.96
C SER A 1046 36.15 -8.22 -11.90
N GLU A 1047 36.04 -7.75 -13.15
CA GLU A 1047 37.11 -7.84 -14.15
C GLU A 1047 38.40 -7.11 -13.75
#